data_AF-A0A9D3WSM6-F1
#
_entry.id   AF-A0A9D3WSM6-F1
#
_cell.length_a   1.000
_cell.length_b   1.000
_cell.length_c   1.000
_cell.angle_alpha   90.00
_cell.angle_beta   90.00
_cell.angle_gamma   90.00
#
_symmetry.space_group_name_H-M   'P 1'
#
loop_
_entity.id
_entity.type
_entity.pdbx_description
1 polymer ?
#
loop_
_entity_poly.entity_id
_entity_poly.type
_entity_poly.pdbx_seq_one_letter_code
_entity_poly.pdbx_strand_id
1 'polypeptide(L)'
;MESDEGNGENNGRRRRRAREAELEMRWVQGFTNRNVGFVNNKTICYPCGNYIVFVGIETKKKTVLKCKNGHVGAFAVNGNSQVVAFSDQKLNPVIYIYTFPGLVKQSEIKGEAQLDYSLLAFSYMGPYLATYSSVPEFALSIWDWQENILLCSKSQPGVKVTSMSFNPMNWHQLCLSNENSLTVWNIERNDQEHHLKSKPVRLPAEDGSPMCKLDVFFSHPGIQDLYYGPVLPISAIAGLAGDEAETFRPKDDIQPSVHPTVHCWSATSDLYMGCEEGHFLAINAETLKASLLYYKPAQDAKERRRTKFRSFPLLCDDSLKKEEDKRRTQKPVLLAMAYHKDGLYAAGSDGIVHFYQIKGTHYQMDDSFDVSEPITSLVFSPDYNTLLVETDKGSVYVYQPSQNEEVIKLLDACNDHFLSADFLTPGNKYCVSIAISGEVHVWLLEDGTLISKLCLNTQATAMGCCPSSCSVAVGTKVGHVYFIDVTKAETPRVVHRVLLSNLPVHHLQYDQSGQYLITGVAEGHIFILDARPSKLFQVLGYLVMSNEVLGLSAVYDVESELVEVMALLCPPDIKRARLEIFCLPTAITIDNDECIDERGMLKNRVIQKRQYELDYPLSSAVRQKDDTVYGYCNHAPFICKYHLAKKKTWKDVSVTLSEKKIPSNQFAPGFLHLSPNSQLLASVAKDGVLFIHDAVTLETVAQEHCHSYQGEGIGSLSFSLDGQFILVNGVDDGTLVCLKWNRTGGDEMKEATDYWRLILTVLNNSIYNENNVLKSMAEWNIATESLLESSLEKESQSTVMLSEWSLPHLPISFCSTSGILVLN
;
A
#
# COMPACT_ATOMS: atom_id res chain seq x y z
N MET A 1 37.09 13.55 -63.14
CA MET A 1 36.69 14.44 -64.25
C MET A 1 35.26 14.84 -63.97
N GLU A 2 35.00 16.15 -64.06
CA GLU A 2 33.70 16.82 -63.95
C GLU A 2 32.60 16.05 -64.72
N SER A 3 31.31 16.08 -64.36
CA SER A 3 30.43 17.26 -64.22
C SER A 3 29.03 16.83 -63.77
N ASP A 4 28.29 17.75 -63.11
CA ASP A 4 26.84 18.08 -63.19
C ASP A 4 25.78 16.96 -63.30
N GLU A 5 24.61 16.99 -62.66
CA GLU A 5 23.60 18.06 -62.61
C GLU A 5 22.43 17.60 -61.70
N GLY A 6 21.65 18.53 -61.11
CA GLY A 6 20.25 18.22 -60.70
C GLY A 6 19.78 18.70 -59.32
N ASN A 7 19.46 19.99 -59.21
CA ASN A 7 18.69 20.59 -58.11
C ASN A 7 17.25 20.02 -58.03
N GLY A 8 16.77 19.81 -56.80
CA GLY A 8 15.37 19.57 -56.47
C GLY A 8 15.08 20.03 -55.05
N GLU A 9 14.78 21.32 -54.88
CA GLU A 9 14.28 21.91 -53.62
C GLU A 9 12.96 21.25 -53.23
N ASN A 10 12.93 20.54 -52.09
CA ASN A 10 11.70 20.13 -51.44
C ASN A 10 11.52 20.93 -50.15
N ASN A 11 10.69 21.98 -50.24
CA ASN A 11 10.25 22.81 -49.12
C ASN A 11 9.39 21.99 -48.14
N GLY A 12 10.05 21.24 -47.27
CA GLY A 12 9.42 20.57 -46.14
C GLY A 12 9.15 21.56 -45.01
N ARG A 13 7.92 22.09 -44.94
CA ARG A 13 7.36 22.75 -43.76
C ARG A 13 7.62 21.89 -42.51
N ARG A 14 8.61 22.25 -41.70
CA ARG A 14 8.75 21.77 -40.32
C ARG A 14 7.49 22.21 -39.56
N ARG A 15 6.51 21.30 -39.44
CA ARG A 15 5.46 21.39 -38.42
C ARG A 15 6.19 21.52 -37.08
N ARG A 16 6.09 22.70 -36.45
CA ARG A 16 6.38 22.87 -35.03
C ARG A 16 5.52 21.82 -34.31
N ARG A 17 6.14 20.78 -33.73
CA ARG A 17 5.49 19.97 -32.70
C ARG A 17 5.06 20.96 -31.61
N ALA A 18 3.76 21.03 -31.34
CA ALA A 18 3.27 21.69 -30.14
C ALA A 18 4.03 21.10 -28.95
N ARG A 19 4.51 21.95 -28.04
CA ARG A 19 5.10 21.46 -26.79
C ARG A 19 3.98 20.73 -26.05
N GLU A 20 4.14 19.42 -25.85
CA GLU A 20 3.24 18.60 -25.03
C GLU A 20 3.10 19.27 -23.65
N ALA A 21 1.88 19.31 -23.12
CA ALA A 21 1.64 19.81 -21.78
C ALA A 21 2.24 18.80 -20.78
N GLU A 22 3.28 19.18 -20.06
CA GLU A 22 3.99 18.28 -19.16
C GLU A 22 3.29 18.25 -17.79
N LEU A 23 2.86 17.06 -17.38
CA LEU A 23 2.23 16.82 -16.08
C LEU A 23 3.32 16.39 -15.10
N GLU A 24 3.46 17.10 -13.98
CA GLU A 24 4.55 16.86 -13.02
C GLU A 24 4.02 16.36 -11.68
N MET A 25 4.76 15.44 -11.07
CA MET A 25 4.49 15.04 -9.69
C MET A 25 4.82 16.20 -8.74
N ARG A 26 3.82 16.58 -7.94
CA ARG A 26 3.91 17.67 -6.97
C ARG A 26 4.35 17.17 -5.60
N TRP A 27 3.70 16.12 -5.10
CA TRP A 27 4.07 15.42 -3.87
C TRP A 27 3.56 13.98 -3.91
N VAL A 28 4.13 13.14 -3.06
CA VAL A 28 3.72 11.74 -2.84
C VAL A 28 3.55 11.51 -1.35
N GLN A 29 2.46 10.87 -0.97
CA GLN A 29 2.24 10.32 0.36
C GLN A 29 2.13 8.81 0.27
N GLY A 30 2.54 8.14 1.34
CA GLY A 30 2.46 6.70 1.44
C GLY A 30 3.34 6.23 2.56
N PHE A 31 3.05 5.01 2.98
CA PHE A 31 3.67 4.39 4.13
C PHE A 31 4.46 3.19 3.66
N THR A 32 5.55 2.90 4.35
CA THR A 32 6.33 1.69 4.10
C THR A 32 6.37 0.87 5.37
N ASN A 33 6.45 -0.44 5.20
CA ASN A 33 6.81 -1.39 6.24
C ASN A 33 8.19 -2.01 5.97
N ARG A 34 9.00 -1.36 5.11
CA ARG A 34 10.28 -1.88 4.63
C ARG A 34 11.37 -0.81 4.66
N ASN A 35 12.34 -1.04 5.54
CA ASN A 35 13.70 -0.51 5.48
C ASN A 35 13.79 1.03 5.46
N VAL A 36 13.40 1.68 6.57
CA VAL A 36 13.71 3.10 6.77
C VAL A 36 15.18 3.26 7.21
N GLY A 37 15.91 4.16 6.55
CA GLY A 37 17.33 4.39 6.84
C GLY A 37 17.70 5.87 6.95
N PHE A 38 18.80 6.18 7.65
CA PHE A 38 19.37 7.53 7.69
C PHE A 38 20.27 7.77 6.48
N VAL A 39 19.96 8.80 5.69
CA VAL A 39 20.85 9.27 4.61
C VAL A 39 21.89 10.28 5.11
N ASN A 40 21.62 10.93 6.23
CA ASN A 40 22.56 11.73 7.02
C ASN A 40 22.03 11.83 8.47
N ASN A 41 22.65 12.64 9.34
CA ASN A 41 22.24 12.74 10.75
C ASN A 41 20.85 13.35 10.98
N LYS A 42 20.25 14.04 9.99
CA LYS A 42 19.03 14.83 10.13
C LYS A 42 17.89 14.39 9.21
N THR A 43 18.15 13.49 8.27
CA THR A 43 17.23 13.10 7.21
C THR A 43 17.17 11.58 7.13
N ILE A 44 15.96 11.06 7.18
CA ILE A 44 15.66 9.65 6.90
C ILE A 44 15.15 9.50 5.47
N CYS A 45 15.24 8.30 4.92
CA CYS A 45 14.59 7.97 3.66
C CYS A 45 14.06 6.53 3.65
N TYR A 46 13.07 6.33 2.80
CA TYR A 46 12.39 5.05 2.67
C TYR A 46 11.74 4.87 1.29
N PRO A 47 11.63 3.63 0.78
CA PRO A 47 10.90 3.32 -0.44
C PRO A 47 9.40 3.32 -0.20
N CYS A 48 8.63 3.79 -1.18
CA CYS A 48 7.18 3.97 -1.13
C CYS A 48 6.64 3.82 -2.56
N GLY A 49 6.19 2.61 -2.93
CA GLY A 49 5.82 2.26 -4.31
C GLY A 49 6.94 2.53 -5.31
N ASN A 50 6.68 3.42 -6.27
CA ASN A 50 7.65 3.82 -7.30
C ASN A 50 8.63 4.93 -6.84
N TYR A 51 8.53 5.37 -5.58
CA TYR A 51 9.21 6.55 -5.09
C TYR A 51 10.10 6.24 -3.89
N ILE A 52 11.12 7.05 -3.69
CA ILE A 52 11.89 7.09 -2.45
C ILE A 52 11.65 8.46 -1.82
N VAL A 53 11.10 8.45 -0.61
CA VAL A 53 10.76 9.67 0.13
C VAL A 53 11.85 9.93 1.15
N PHE A 54 12.35 11.17 1.17
CA PHE A 54 13.32 11.66 2.13
C PHE A 54 12.62 12.66 3.06
N VAL A 55 12.77 12.50 4.36
CA VAL A 55 12.10 13.31 5.38
C VAL A 55 13.12 13.90 6.34
N GLY A 56 13.19 15.22 6.42
CA GLY A 56 13.99 15.90 7.44
C GLY A 56 13.30 15.79 8.81
N ILE A 57 14.01 15.29 9.83
CA ILE A 57 13.45 15.04 11.17
C ILE A 57 12.98 16.35 11.83
N GLU A 58 13.82 17.38 11.82
CA GLU A 58 13.52 18.68 12.43
C GLU A 58 12.54 19.50 11.59
N THR A 59 12.71 19.50 10.27
CA THR A 59 11.96 20.40 9.36
C THR A 59 10.63 19.81 8.88
N LYS A 60 10.47 18.49 8.98
CA LYS A 60 9.38 17.69 8.37
C LYS A 60 9.21 17.91 6.86
N LYS A 61 10.19 18.54 6.19
CA LYS A 61 10.17 18.74 4.74
C LYS A 61 10.45 17.42 4.04
N LYS A 62 9.68 17.16 2.99
CA LYS A 62 9.81 15.97 2.16
C LYS A 62 10.46 16.31 0.82
N THR A 63 11.39 15.46 0.38
CA THR A 63 11.89 15.45 -1.01
C THR A 63 11.73 14.05 -1.56
N VAL A 64 11.48 13.92 -2.87
CA VAL A 64 11.12 12.65 -3.48
C VAL A 64 12.02 12.35 -4.67
N LEU A 65 12.46 11.09 -4.78
CA LEU A 65 13.14 10.55 -5.95
C LEU A 65 12.23 9.50 -6.62
N LYS A 66 11.93 9.68 -7.90
CA LYS A 66 11.10 8.77 -8.70
C LYS A 66 11.96 7.68 -9.34
N CYS A 67 11.58 6.42 -9.16
CA CYS A 67 12.08 5.30 -9.96
C CYS A 67 11.41 5.35 -11.34
N LYS A 68 12.19 5.54 -12.40
CA LYS A 68 11.64 5.73 -13.76
C LYS A 68 10.98 4.48 -14.33
N ASN A 69 11.40 3.30 -13.87
CA ASN A 69 11.01 2.01 -14.46
C ASN A 69 9.98 1.26 -13.61
N GLY A 70 9.33 1.92 -12.65
CA GLY A 70 8.25 1.33 -11.84
C GLY A 70 8.63 1.15 -10.37
N HIS A 71 8.26 -0.01 -9.80
CA HIS A 71 8.34 -0.27 -8.37
C HIS A 71 9.80 -0.30 -7.89
N VAL A 72 10.04 0.23 -6.68
CA VAL A 72 11.34 0.14 -6.01
C VAL A 72 11.49 -1.26 -5.41
N GLY A 73 12.50 -2.02 -5.85
CA GLY A 73 12.81 -3.35 -5.33
C GLY A 73 13.62 -3.29 -4.05
N ALA A 74 14.76 -3.98 -4.02
CA ALA A 74 15.68 -3.90 -2.90
C ALA A 74 16.22 -2.48 -2.73
N PHE A 75 16.41 -2.07 -1.48
CA PHE A 75 16.76 -0.72 -1.08
C PHE A 75 17.81 -0.75 0.03
N ALA A 76 18.81 0.13 -0.05
CA ALA A 76 19.82 0.32 0.98
C ALA A 76 20.31 1.76 1.04
N VAL A 77 20.75 2.18 2.23
CA VAL A 77 21.24 3.54 2.49
C VAL A 77 22.60 3.47 3.16
N ASN A 78 23.50 4.38 2.77
CA ASN A 78 24.74 4.63 3.50
C ASN A 78 24.77 6.09 3.95
N GLY A 79 24.50 6.31 5.24
CA GLY A 79 24.46 7.65 5.83
C GLY A 79 25.84 8.32 5.98
N ASN A 80 26.94 7.55 5.97
CA ASN A 80 28.29 8.11 6.06
C ASN A 80 28.73 8.76 4.75
N SER A 81 28.45 8.10 3.61
CA SER A 81 28.75 8.61 2.28
C SER A 81 27.58 9.38 1.65
N GLN A 82 26.45 9.46 2.34
CA GLN A 82 25.23 10.16 1.91
C GLN A 82 24.71 9.68 0.55
N VAL A 83 24.69 8.35 0.37
CA VAL A 83 24.20 7.70 -0.85
C VAL A 83 23.06 6.75 -0.55
N VAL A 84 22.21 6.55 -1.56
CA VAL A 84 21.09 5.61 -1.55
C VAL A 84 21.22 4.71 -2.77
N ALA A 85 21.08 3.40 -2.56
CA ALA A 85 21.00 2.40 -3.61
C ALA A 85 19.62 1.76 -3.64
N PHE A 86 19.10 1.53 -4.84
CA PHE A 86 17.87 0.77 -5.02
C PHE A 86 17.84 0.07 -6.37
N SER A 87 17.16 -1.07 -6.45
CA SER A 87 16.86 -1.73 -7.73
C SER A 87 15.50 -1.32 -8.27
N ASP A 88 15.34 -1.33 -9.60
CA ASP A 88 14.02 -1.37 -10.21
C ASP A 88 13.48 -2.81 -10.29
N GLN A 89 12.17 -2.98 -10.24
CA GLN A 89 11.54 -4.29 -10.46
C GLN A 89 11.09 -4.43 -11.91
N LYS A 90 11.96 -4.99 -12.73
CA LYS A 90 11.70 -5.29 -14.14
C LYS A 90 12.54 -6.49 -14.58
N LEU A 91 12.29 -6.99 -15.78
CA LEU A 91 13.19 -7.95 -16.42
C LEU A 91 14.60 -7.33 -16.58
N ASN A 92 15.61 -8.05 -16.09
CA ASN A 92 16.99 -7.60 -15.96
C ASN A 92 17.07 -6.31 -15.12
N PRO A 93 16.78 -6.40 -13.81
CA PRO A 93 16.76 -5.26 -12.91
C PRO A 93 18.14 -4.59 -12.84
N VAL A 94 18.11 -3.27 -12.69
CA VAL A 94 19.28 -2.40 -12.61
C VAL A 94 19.31 -1.74 -11.25
N ILE A 95 20.48 -1.69 -10.63
CA ILE A 95 20.69 -1.00 -9.35
C ILE A 95 21.16 0.41 -9.64
N TYR A 96 20.45 1.39 -9.11
CA TYR A 96 20.77 2.79 -9.22
C TYR A 96 21.32 3.32 -7.91
N ILE A 97 22.38 4.13 -7.99
CA ILE A 97 22.98 4.79 -6.83
C ILE A 97 22.91 6.29 -7.01
N TYR A 98 22.30 6.95 -6.03
CA TYR A 98 22.10 8.40 -6.01
C TYR A 98 22.77 9.02 -4.80
N THR A 99 23.31 10.23 -5.00
CA THR A 99 23.81 11.07 -3.90
C THR A 99 22.72 11.92 -3.30
N PHE A 100 22.79 12.16 -2.00
CA PHE A 100 21.96 13.12 -1.28
C PHE A 100 22.86 14.27 -0.79
N PRO A 101 22.38 15.54 -0.73
CA PRO A 101 21.02 16.03 -1.01
C PRO A 101 20.72 16.31 -2.49
N GLY A 102 21.72 16.27 -3.37
CA GLY A 102 21.55 16.70 -4.78
C GLY A 102 20.68 15.78 -5.64
N LEU A 103 20.41 14.54 -5.19
CA LEU A 103 19.70 13.50 -5.94
C LEU A 103 20.30 13.28 -7.34
N VAL A 104 21.64 13.31 -7.43
CA VAL A 104 22.37 13.07 -8.67
C VAL A 104 22.73 11.59 -8.76
N LYS A 105 22.40 10.98 -9.89
CA LYS A 105 22.77 9.59 -10.22
C LYS A 105 24.29 9.49 -10.35
N GLN A 106 24.92 8.69 -9.48
CA GLN A 106 26.36 8.42 -9.50
C GLN A 106 26.69 7.21 -10.38
N SER A 107 25.99 6.10 -10.14
CA SER A 107 26.33 4.82 -10.77
C SER A 107 25.06 4.04 -11.14
N GLU A 108 25.22 3.19 -12.14
CA GLU A 108 24.20 2.28 -12.66
C GLU A 108 24.84 0.90 -12.81
N ILE A 109 24.50 0.00 -11.89
CA ILE A 109 25.07 -1.34 -11.82
C ILE A 109 24.10 -2.31 -12.50
N LYS A 110 24.61 -2.98 -13.54
CA LYS A 110 23.90 -4.04 -14.26
C LYS A 110 24.53 -5.37 -13.86
N GLY A 111 23.89 -6.06 -12.92
CA GLY A 111 24.32 -7.39 -12.49
C GLY A 111 23.68 -8.51 -13.30
N GLU A 112 23.86 -9.74 -12.81
CA GLU A 112 23.42 -10.97 -13.48
C GLU A 112 21.98 -11.38 -13.13
N ALA A 113 21.31 -10.65 -12.22
CA ALA A 113 19.93 -10.96 -11.83
C ALA A 113 18.97 -10.79 -13.01
N GLN A 114 18.06 -11.75 -13.20
CA GLN A 114 17.07 -11.71 -14.28
C GLN A 114 15.73 -11.08 -13.87
N LEU A 115 15.30 -11.29 -12.63
CA LEU A 115 13.95 -10.91 -12.19
C LEU A 115 13.96 -9.84 -11.10
N ASP A 116 14.68 -10.05 -10.00
CA ASP A 116 14.71 -9.10 -8.89
C ASP A 116 15.99 -9.23 -8.04
N TYR A 117 16.30 -8.17 -7.30
CA TYR A 117 17.21 -8.21 -6.17
C TYR A 117 16.39 -8.23 -4.88
N SER A 118 16.76 -9.10 -3.95
CA SER A 118 16.06 -9.20 -2.67
C SER A 118 16.69 -8.32 -1.59
N LEU A 119 18.02 -8.22 -1.57
CA LEU A 119 18.77 -7.48 -0.54
C LEU A 119 19.90 -6.67 -1.15
N LEU A 120 20.11 -5.47 -0.60
CA LEU A 120 21.26 -4.61 -0.84
C LEU A 120 21.86 -4.26 0.52
N ALA A 121 23.19 -4.20 0.61
CA ALA A 121 23.87 -3.73 1.82
C ALA A 121 25.14 -2.99 1.44
N PHE A 122 25.34 -1.79 2.00
CA PHE A 122 26.58 -1.05 1.84
C PHE A 122 27.61 -1.47 2.88
N SER A 123 28.89 -1.41 2.50
CA SER A 123 29.97 -1.42 3.49
C SER A 123 29.98 -0.10 4.28
N TYR A 124 30.43 -0.16 5.54
CA TYR A 124 30.31 0.98 6.46
C TYR A 124 31.12 2.23 6.04
N MET A 125 32.37 2.03 5.58
CA MET A 125 33.28 3.12 5.18
C MET A 125 33.81 3.01 3.73
N GLY A 126 33.60 1.88 3.06
CA GLY A 126 34.18 1.60 1.73
C GLY A 126 33.21 1.86 0.57
N PRO A 127 33.71 1.88 -0.68
CA PRO A 127 32.91 1.99 -1.89
C PRO A 127 32.30 0.64 -2.31
N TYR A 128 32.04 -0.26 -1.35
CA TYR A 128 31.57 -1.61 -1.63
C TYR A 128 30.07 -1.76 -1.37
N LEU A 129 29.41 -2.46 -2.29
CA LEU A 129 28.00 -2.82 -2.23
C LEU A 129 27.86 -4.34 -2.38
N ALA A 130 27.18 -4.98 -1.44
CA ALA A 130 26.74 -6.36 -1.56
C ALA A 130 25.31 -6.39 -2.10
N THR A 131 25.07 -7.29 -3.04
CA THR A 131 23.77 -7.48 -3.69
C THR A 131 23.41 -8.95 -3.63
N TYR A 132 22.17 -9.27 -3.27
CA TYR A 132 21.66 -10.65 -3.32
C TYR A 132 20.51 -10.74 -4.32
N SER A 133 20.70 -11.50 -5.39
CA SER A 133 19.67 -11.71 -6.40
C SER A 133 18.60 -12.70 -5.92
N SER A 134 17.38 -12.55 -6.43
CA SER A 134 16.27 -13.45 -6.18
C SER A 134 16.30 -14.65 -7.14
N VAL A 135 15.17 -15.33 -7.28
CA VAL A 135 14.94 -16.38 -8.29
C VAL A 135 15.25 -15.79 -9.69
N PRO A 136 15.97 -16.52 -10.58
CA PRO A 136 16.48 -17.88 -10.41
C PRO A 136 17.93 -17.99 -9.90
N GLU A 137 18.70 -16.89 -9.81
CA GLU A 137 20.15 -16.99 -9.59
C GLU A 137 20.57 -17.21 -8.13
N PHE A 138 19.84 -16.66 -7.15
CA PHE A 138 20.19 -16.71 -5.72
C PHE A 138 21.69 -16.40 -5.45
N ALA A 139 22.20 -15.36 -6.09
CA ALA A 139 23.62 -15.04 -6.14
C ALA A 139 23.97 -13.87 -5.23
N LEU A 140 25.01 -14.08 -4.40
CA LEU A 140 25.68 -13.03 -3.66
C LEU A 140 26.79 -12.44 -4.52
N SER A 141 26.68 -11.15 -4.84
CA SER A 141 27.67 -10.41 -5.63
C SER A 141 28.19 -9.19 -4.85
N ILE A 142 29.51 -8.95 -4.92
CA ILE A 142 30.17 -7.81 -4.30
C ILE A 142 30.70 -6.88 -5.38
N TRP A 143 30.35 -5.61 -5.29
CA TRP A 143 30.66 -4.59 -6.27
C TRP A 143 31.48 -3.47 -5.64
N ASP A 144 32.46 -2.96 -6.38
CA ASP A 144 32.92 -1.57 -6.20
C ASP A 144 31.96 -0.67 -6.97
N TRP A 145 31.11 0.05 -6.25
CA TRP A 145 30.04 0.80 -6.88
C TRP A 145 30.51 2.15 -7.47
N GLN A 146 31.66 2.65 -7.05
CA GLN A 146 32.24 3.90 -7.58
C GLN A 146 32.89 3.65 -8.94
N GLU A 147 33.68 2.58 -9.02
CA GLU A 147 34.35 2.18 -10.27
C GLU A 147 33.44 1.33 -11.18
N ASN A 148 32.28 0.88 -10.67
CA ASN A 148 31.33 0.01 -11.35
C ASN A 148 31.94 -1.34 -11.77
N ILE A 149 32.71 -1.95 -10.86
CA ILE A 149 33.43 -3.22 -11.08
C ILE A 149 32.82 -4.31 -10.20
N LEU A 150 32.48 -5.45 -10.81
CA LEU A 150 32.15 -6.67 -10.09
C LEU A 150 33.43 -7.29 -9.52
N LEU A 151 33.55 -7.39 -8.21
CA LEU A 151 34.71 -8.00 -7.56
C LEU A 151 34.60 -9.53 -7.56
N CYS A 152 33.45 -10.04 -7.12
CA CYS A 152 33.19 -11.48 -7.03
C CYS A 152 31.70 -11.78 -6.92
N SER A 153 31.30 -12.98 -7.38
CA SER A 153 29.94 -13.48 -7.33
C SER A 153 29.93 -14.96 -6.96
N LYS A 154 28.93 -15.40 -6.19
CA LYS A 154 28.70 -16.82 -5.89
C LYS A 154 27.21 -17.12 -5.77
N SER A 155 26.72 -18.05 -6.58
CA SER A 155 25.34 -18.54 -6.56
C SER A 155 25.11 -19.61 -5.49
N GLN A 156 23.95 -19.56 -4.84
CA GLN A 156 23.45 -20.57 -3.91
C GLN A 156 21.98 -20.91 -4.22
N PRO A 157 21.74 -21.75 -5.24
CA PRO A 157 20.38 -22.06 -5.67
C PRO A 157 19.50 -22.60 -4.52
N GLY A 158 18.30 -22.03 -4.36
CA GLY A 158 17.32 -22.47 -3.38
C GLY A 158 17.51 -21.94 -1.95
N VAL A 159 18.54 -21.14 -1.68
CA VAL A 159 18.73 -20.50 -0.36
C VAL A 159 18.06 -19.12 -0.37
N LYS A 160 17.00 -18.94 0.40
CA LYS A 160 16.37 -17.63 0.60
C LYS A 160 17.02 -16.93 1.80
N VAL A 161 17.66 -15.79 1.56
CA VAL A 161 18.30 -14.98 2.60
C VAL A 161 17.32 -13.94 3.12
N THR A 162 17.22 -13.78 4.44
CA THR A 162 16.32 -12.83 5.10
C THR A 162 17.02 -11.52 5.47
N SER A 163 18.28 -11.59 5.89
CA SER A 163 19.07 -10.38 6.22
C SER A 163 20.53 -10.53 5.82
N MET A 164 21.14 -9.40 5.46
CA MET A 164 22.51 -9.29 4.98
C MET A 164 23.18 -8.04 5.55
N SER A 165 24.39 -8.18 6.09
CA SER A 165 25.13 -7.03 6.62
C SER A 165 26.64 -7.22 6.51
N PHE A 166 27.36 -6.15 6.20
CA PHE A 166 28.82 -6.12 6.30
C PHE A 166 29.26 -6.00 7.75
N ASN A 167 30.40 -6.59 8.09
CA ASN A 167 31.09 -6.24 9.32
C ASN A 167 31.56 -4.77 9.22
N PRO A 168 31.10 -3.87 10.11
CA PRO A 168 31.45 -2.45 10.06
C PRO A 168 32.95 -2.17 10.19
N MET A 169 33.68 -3.05 10.88
CA MET A 169 35.12 -2.92 11.12
C MET A 169 35.97 -3.59 10.03
N ASN A 170 35.41 -4.53 9.26
CA ASN A 170 36.12 -5.27 8.23
C ASN A 170 35.22 -5.61 7.04
N TRP A 171 35.34 -4.85 5.95
CA TRP A 171 34.52 -5.06 4.75
C TRP A 171 34.75 -6.42 4.07
N HIS A 172 35.86 -7.12 4.36
CA HIS A 172 36.09 -8.48 3.85
C HIS A 172 35.21 -9.54 4.53
N GLN A 173 34.38 -9.16 5.51
CA GLN A 173 33.46 -10.06 6.19
C GLN A 173 32.02 -9.58 6.06
N LEU A 174 31.14 -10.52 5.76
CA LEU A 174 29.70 -10.31 5.59
C LEU A 174 28.94 -11.42 6.30
N CYS A 175 27.80 -11.10 6.90
CA CYS A 175 26.91 -12.07 7.52
C CYS A 175 25.60 -12.13 6.74
N LEU A 176 25.19 -13.36 6.40
CA LEU A 176 23.90 -13.70 5.81
C LEU A 176 23.13 -14.58 6.78
N SER A 177 21.91 -14.20 7.11
CA SER A 177 20.96 -15.01 7.86
C SER A 177 19.83 -15.49 6.94
N ASN A 178 19.36 -16.70 7.20
CA ASN A 178 18.07 -17.19 6.74
C ASN A 178 17.29 -17.72 7.95
N GLU A 179 16.07 -18.19 7.71
CA GLU A 179 15.15 -18.65 8.77
C GLU A 179 15.76 -19.78 9.64
N ASN A 180 16.71 -20.56 9.11
CA ASN A 180 17.21 -21.78 9.77
C ASN A 180 18.72 -21.77 10.05
N SER A 181 19.47 -20.80 9.54
CA SER A 181 20.93 -20.84 9.56
C SER A 181 21.58 -19.46 9.38
N LEU A 182 22.82 -19.37 9.86
CA LEU A 182 23.66 -18.18 9.73
C LEU A 182 24.96 -18.56 9.04
N THR A 183 25.36 -17.76 8.07
CA THR A 183 26.62 -17.95 7.34
C THR A 183 27.46 -16.69 7.39
N VAL A 184 28.73 -16.85 7.73
CA VAL A 184 29.73 -15.78 7.65
C VAL A 184 30.54 -15.98 6.38
N TRP A 185 30.62 -14.94 5.58
CA TRP A 185 31.27 -14.92 4.29
C TRP A 185 32.54 -14.08 4.37
N ASN A 186 33.65 -14.69 3.95
CA ASN A 186 34.92 -14.01 3.83
C ASN A 186 35.21 -13.73 2.36
N ILE A 187 35.57 -12.48 2.07
CA ILE A 187 36.08 -12.02 0.78
C ILE A 187 37.61 -12.15 0.85
N GLU A 188 38.15 -13.18 0.22
CA GLU A 188 39.60 -13.40 0.12
C GLU A 188 40.09 -12.65 -1.13
N ARG A 189 41.16 -11.85 -1.00
CA ARG A 189 41.75 -11.08 -2.10
C ARG A 189 43.14 -11.62 -2.44
N ASN A 190 43.37 -11.91 -3.71
CA ASN A 190 44.69 -12.24 -4.26
C ASN A 190 45.00 -11.30 -5.43
N ASP A 191 45.85 -10.30 -5.18
CA ASP A 191 46.15 -9.19 -6.10
C ASP A 191 44.88 -8.44 -6.58
N GLN A 192 44.39 -8.74 -7.78
CA GLN A 192 43.17 -8.17 -8.37
C GLN A 192 41.96 -9.10 -8.26
N GLU A 193 42.16 -10.40 -7.99
CA GLU A 193 41.08 -11.39 -7.90
C GLU A 193 40.49 -11.43 -6.49
N HIS A 194 39.17 -11.50 -6.41
CA HIS A 194 38.42 -11.65 -5.16
C HIS A 194 37.61 -12.95 -5.19
N HIS A 195 37.59 -13.68 -4.08
CA HIS A 195 36.87 -14.94 -3.94
C HIS A 195 35.99 -14.96 -2.70
N LEU A 196 34.78 -15.50 -2.84
CA LEU A 196 33.82 -15.64 -1.76
C LEU A 196 33.90 -17.03 -1.11
N LYS A 197 34.24 -17.04 0.18
CA LYS A 197 34.29 -18.25 1.00
C LYS A 197 33.21 -18.19 2.08
N SER A 198 32.24 -19.09 1.96
CA SER A 198 31.18 -19.25 2.96
C SER A 198 31.66 -20.14 4.11
N LYS A 199 31.32 -19.75 5.34
CA LYS A 199 31.53 -20.56 6.54
C LYS A 199 30.25 -20.58 7.37
N PRO A 200 29.51 -21.70 7.41
CA PRO A 200 28.29 -21.80 8.21
C PRO A 200 28.61 -21.80 9.70
N VAL A 201 27.82 -21.08 10.48
CA VAL A 201 27.90 -21.08 11.94
C VAL A 201 27.10 -22.26 12.48
N ARG A 202 27.68 -22.98 13.45
CA ARG A 202 26.99 -24.06 14.14
C ARG A 202 26.13 -23.46 15.26
N LEU A 203 24.84 -23.37 15.01
CA LEU A 203 23.85 -22.90 15.98
C LEU A 203 23.56 -23.99 17.03
N PRO A 204 23.22 -23.62 18.28
CA PRO A 204 22.78 -24.57 19.30
C PRO A 204 21.42 -25.19 18.95
N ALA A 205 21.06 -26.27 19.65
CA ALA A 205 19.73 -26.87 19.57
C ALA A 205 18.64 -25.89 20.03
N GLU A 206 17.39 -26.12 19.64
CA GLU A 206 16.21 -25.34 20.08
C GLU A 206 16.10 -25.20 21.60
N ASP A 207 16.58 -26.18 22.38
CA ASP A 207 16.59 -26.15 23.85
C ASP A 207 17.76 -25.34 24.45
N GLY A 208 18.60 -24.73 23.60
CA GLY A 208 19.78 -23.96 23.98
C GLY A 208 21.00 -24.81 24.33
N SER A 209 20.92 -26.14 24.22
CA SER A 209 22.06 -27.03 24.47
C SER A 209 23.10 -26.92 23.34
N PRO A 210 24.41 -27.00 23.67
CA PRO A 210 25.44 -27.04 22.64
C PRO A 210 25.28 -28.33 21.83
N MET A 211 25.21 -28.20 20.50
CA MET A 211 25.18 -29.36 19.59
C MET A 211 26.26 -30.37 19.97
N CYS A 212 25.84 -31.61 20.24
CA CYS A 212 26.71 -32.65 20.73
C CYS A 212 27.88 -32.89 19.74
N LYS A 213 29.11 -32.83 20.24
CA LYS A 213 30.35 -33.13 19.50
C LYS A 213 30.65 -34.64 19.45
N LEU A 214 29.64 -35.51 19.58
CA LEU A 214 29.92 -36.94 19.42
C LEU A 214 30.32 -37.19 17.97
N ASP A 215 31.45 -37.88 17.75
CA ASP A 215 31.82 -38.40 16.44
C ASP A 215 30.79 -39.48 16.06
N VAL A 216 29.66 -39.05 15.49
CA VAL A 216 28.51 -39.88 15.03
C VAL A 216 28.91 -40.81 13.87
N PHE A 217 30.20 -40.90 13.53
CA PHE A 217 30.66 -41.83 12.51
C PHE A 217 30.46 -43.27 12.97
N PHE A 218 30.60 -43.55 14.28
CA PHE A 218 30.53 -44.90 14.84
C PHE A 218 29.36 -45.05 15.81
N SER A 219 28.67 -46.19 15.75
CA SER A 219 27.67 -46.57 16.74
C SER A 219 28.37 -46.93 18.06
N HIS A 220 28.07 -46.23 19.15
CA HIS A 220 28.52 -46.69 20.47
C HIS A 220 27.44 -47.59 21.07
N PRO A 221 27.68 -48.91 21.23
CA PRO A 221 26.74 -49.76 21.95
C PRO A 221 26.52 -49.19 23.35
N GLY A 222 25.26 -49.14 23.79
CA GLY A 222 24.94 -48.73 25.15
C GLY A 222 25.62 -49.66 26.15
N ILE A 223 25.82 -49.22 27.40
CA ILE A 223 26.49 -50.00 28.47
C ILE A 223 25.83 -51.39 28.70
N GLN A 224 24.65 -51.64 28.14
CA GLN A 224 23.91 -52.90 28.19
C GLN A 224 24.01 -53.80 26.94
N ASP A 225 24.65 -53.37 25.85
CA ASP A 225 24.78 -54.17 24.64
C ASP A 225 26.02 -55.08 24.69
N LEU A 226 25.77 -56.40 24.81
CA LEU A 226 26.79 -57.46 24.86
C LEU A 226 27.43 -57.78 23.48
N TYR A 227 27.61 -56.78 22.63
CA TYR A 227 28.17 -56.97 21.29
C TYR A 227 29.70 -56.87 21.30
N TYR A 228 30.38 -57.99 20.99
CA TYR A 228 31.84 -58.11 20.93
C TYR A 228 32.42 -58.00 19.50
N GLY A 229 31.65 -57.48 18.54
CA GLY A 229 32.11 -57.28 17.15
C GLY A 229 32.78 -55.93 16.89
N PRO A 230 33.37 -55.72 15.70
CA PRO A 230 33.95 -54.43 15.33
C PRO A 230 32.87 -53.34 15.28
N VAL A 231 33.18 -52.17 15.82
CA VAL A 231 32.27 -51.02 15.78
C VAL A 231 32.12 -50.55 14.34
N LEU A 232 30.91 -50.68 13.80
CA LEU A 232 30.61 -50.32 12.42
C LEU A 232 30.19 -48.84 12.32
N PRO A 233 30.54 -48.16 11.22
CA PRO A 233 30.03 -46.84 10.94
C PRO A 233 28.50 -46.84 10.82
N ILE A 234 27.84 -45.77 11.24
CA ILE A 234 26.37 -45.68 11.22
C ILE A 234 25.82 -45.77 9.78
N SER A 235 26.54 -45.19 8.81
CA SER A 235 26.23 -45.33 7.39
C SER A 235 26.39 -46.77 6.87
N ALA A 236 27.36 -47.53 7.39
CA ALA A 236 27.54 -48.94 7.05
C ALA A 236 26.42 -49.82 7.64
N ILE A 237 25.94 -49.50 8.84
CA ILE A 237 24.77 -50.15 9.45
C ILE A 237 23.50 -49.86 8.63
N ALA A 238 23.37 -48.64 8.11
CA ALA A 238 22.29 -48.24 7.23
C ALA A 238 22.40 -48.79 5.78
N GLY A 239 23.49 -49.50 5.45
CA GLY A 239 23.71 -50.08 4.13
C GLY A 239 24.05 -49.06 3.03
N LEU A 240 24.51 -47.87 3.40
CA LEU A 240 24.85 -46.80 2.46
C LEU A 240 26.31 -46.93 1.99
N ALA A 241 26.57 -46.52 0.75
CA ALA A 241 27.90 -46.51 0.16
C ALA A 241 28.11 -45.27 -0.73
N GLY A 242 29.37 -44.87 -0.94
CA GLY A 242 29.70 -43.65 -1.69
C GLY A 242 29.40 -42.37 -0.89
N ASP A 243 29.16 -41.27 -1.59
CA ASP A 243 29.02 -39.92 -1.02
C ASP A 243 27.84 -39.81 -0.01
N GLU A 244 26.82 -40.65 -0.19
CA GLU A 244 25.68 -40.75 0.73
C GLU A 244 26.10 -41.31 2.11
N ALA A 245 27.12 -42.17 2.15
CA ALA A 245 27.62 -42.76 3.40
C ALA A 245 28.46 -41.78 4.24
N GLU A 246 29.08 -40.78 3.60
CA GLU A 246 29.90 -39.76 4.28
C GLU A 246 29.05 -38.66 4.92
N THR A 247 27.85 -38.43 4.38
CA THR A 247 26.94 -37.36 4.81
C THR A 247 25.74 -37.86 5.61
N PHE A 248 25.54 -39.17 5.69
CA PHE A 248 24.41 -39.78 6.40
C PHE A 248 24.43 -39.46 7.89
N ARG A 249 23.28 -38.99 8.38
CA ARG A 249 22.96 -38.91 9.80
C ARG A 249 21.59 -39.57 10.05
N PRO A 250 21.45 -40.41 11.08
CA PRO A 250 20.16 -40.90 11.52
C PRO A 250 19.19 -39.74 11.75
N LYS A 251 17.92 -39.92 11.37
CA LYS A 251 16.88 -38.90 11.60
C LYS A 251 16.75 -38.55 13.09
N ASP A 252 17.00 -39.51 13.97
CA ASP A 252 16.94 -39.33 15.42
C ASP A 252 18.10 -38.47 15.97
N ASP A 253 19.19 -38.31 15.21
CA ASP A 253 20.35 -37.48 15.58
C ASP A 253 20.29 -36.06 14.97
N ILE A 254 19.30 -35.77 14.12
CA ILE A 254 19.08 -34.44 13.55
C ILE A 254 18.22 -33.66 14.54
N GLN A 255 18.88 -33.05 15.53
CA GLN A 255 18.22 -32.10 16.41
C GLN A 255 18.08 -30.75 15.68
N PRO A 256 16.87 -30.16 15.64
CA PRO A 256 16.68 -28.85 15.03
C PRO A 256 17.47 -27.79 15.80
N SER A 257 18.08 -26.87 15.06
CA SER A 257 18.79 -25.72 15.62
C SER A 257 17.84 -24.55 15.83
N VAL A 258 18.22 -23.63 16.72
CA VAL A 258 17.51 -22.36 16.90
C VAL A 258 17.35 -21.58 15.59
N HIS A 259 16.24 -20.88 15.45
CA HIS A 259 15.87 -20.13 14.25
C HIS A 259 16.32 -18.66 14.38
N PRO A 260 17.26 -18.17 13.54
CA PRO A 260 17.71 -16.79 13.59
C PRO A 260 16.62 -15.79 13.15
N THR A 261 16.40 -14.75 13.94
CA THR A 261 15.44 -13.68 13.60
C THR A 261 16.14 -12.39 13.20
N VAL A 262 17.21 -12.03 13.89
CA VAL A 262 17.97 -10.79 13.67
C VAL A 262 19.41 -10.95 14.11
N HIS A 263 20.33 -10.26 13.44
CA HIS A 263 21.74 -10.18 13.84
C HIS A 263 22.25 -8.74 13.86
N CYS A 264 23.28 -8.49 14.68
CA CYS A 264 23.94 -7.20 14.79
C CYS A 264 25.44 -7.36 15.05
N TRP A 265 26.26 -6.57 14.38
CA TRP A 265 27.71 -6.55 14.61
C TRP A 265 28.08 -5.68 15.81
N SER A 266 29.05 -6.14 16.59
CA SER A 266 29.67 -5.38 17.67
C SER A 266 30.91 -4.63 17.20
N ALA A 267 31.40 -3.71 18.03
CA ALA A 267 32.66 -3.00 17.77
C ALA A 267 33.89 -3.92 17.76
N THR A 268 33.82 -5.13 18.31
CA THR A 268 34.90 -6.13 18.31
C THR A 268 34.82 -7.12 17.15
N SER A 269 33.93 -6.90 16.17
CA SER A 269 33.64 -7.85 15.08
C SER A 269 32.98 -9.16 15.51
N ASP A 270 32.47 -9.27 16.74
CA ASP A 270 31.57 -10.36 17.13
C ASP A 270 30.13 -10.06 16.69
N LEU A 271 29.34 -11.11 16.46
CA LEU A 271 27.94 -11.06 16.07
C LEU A 271 27.02 -11.35 17.26
N TYR A 272 26.04 -10.51 17.50
CA TYR A 272 24.91 -10.80 18.37
C TYR A 272 23.72 -11.26 17.53
N MET A 273 22.95 -12.21 18.06
CA MET A 273 21.80 -12.79 17.36
C MET A 273 20.63 -13.04 18.31
N GLY A 274 19.44 -12.63 17.88
CA GLY A 274 18.16 -13.07 18.46
C GLY A 274 17.63 -14.30 17.74
N CYS A 275 16.88 -15.13 18.48
CA CYS A 275 16.24 -16.33 17.97
C CYS A 275 14.73 -16.32 18.24
N GLU A 276 13.96 -17.05 17.41
CA GLU A 276 12.50 -17.18 17.55
C GLU A 276 12.10 -17.84 18.88
N GLU A 277 12.95 -18.73 19.40
CA GLU A 277 12.74 -19.40 20.69
C GLU A 277 13.04 -18.49 21.90
N GLY A 278 13.38 -17.21 21.67
CA GLY A 278 13.72 -16.24 22.71
C GLY A 278 15.14 -16.41 23.28
N HIS A 279 16.01 -17.13 22.58
CA HIS A 279 17.43 -17.22 22.91
C HIS A 279 18.20 -16.00 22.39
N PHE A 280 19.26 -15.62 23.12
CA PHE A 280 20.14 -14.53 22.73
C PHE A 280 21.59 -15.01 22.68
N LEU A 281 22.20 -14.96 21.50
CA LEU A 281 23.49 -15.57 21.21
C LEU A 281 24.58 -14.52 20.93
N ALA A 282 25.80 -14.82 21.36
CA ALA A 282 27.02 -14.15 20.92
C ALA A 282 27.87 -15.13 20.10
N ILE A 283 28.25 -14.74 18.90
CA ILE A 283 28.96 -15.54 17.91
C ILE A 283 30.26 -14.81 17.57
N ASN A 284 31.39 -15.47 17.80
CA ASN A 284 32.67 -14.89 17.39
C ASN A 284 32.90 -15.14 15.89
N ALA A 285 33.09 -14.07 15.11
CA ALA A 285 33.15 -14.16 13.65
C ALA A 285 34.38 -14.90 13.11
N GLU A 286 35.47 -14.96 13.88
CA GLU A 286 36.70 -15.66 13.48
C GLU A 286 36.64 -17.17 13.74
N THR A 287 36.20 -17.53 14.96
CA THR A 287 36.11 -18.94 15.41
C THR A 287 34.79 -19.61 15.04
N LEU A 288 33.76 -18.82 14.70
CA LEU A 288 32.39 -19.26 14.39
C LEU A 288 31.73 -20.03 15.54
N LYS A 289 32.20 -19.79 16.77
CA LYS A 289 31.65 -20.42 17.97
C LYS A 289 30.48 -19.58 18.48
N ALA A 290 29.29 -20.17 18.48
CA ALA A 290 28.10 -19.60 19.11
C ALA A 290 28.10 -19.88 20.63
N SER A 291 27.75 -18.87 21.41
CA SER A 291 27.62 -18.94 22.87
C SER A 291 26.32 -18.30 23.33
N LEU A 292 25.61 -18.96 24.24
CA LEU A 292 24.36 -18.46 24.81
C LEU A 292 24.66 -17.38 25.86
N LEU A 293 23.93 -16.27 25.79
CA LEU A 293 23.99 -15.19 26.76
C LEU A 293 22.90 -15.37 27.82
N TYR A 294 23.28 -15.24 29.09
CA TYR A 294 22.39 -15.45 30.23
C TYR A 294 22.00 -14.12 30.90
N TYR A 295 20.72 -13.99 31.22
CA TYR A 295 20.23 -12.85 31.99
C TYR A 295 20.81 -12.85 33.40
N LYS A 296 21.36 -11.72 33.83
CA LYS A 296 21.82 -11.50 35.20
C LYS A 296 21.10 -10.28 35.78
N PRO A 297 20.20 -10.43 36.75
CA PRO A 297 19.50 -9.30 37.34
C PRO A 297 20.49 -8.35 38.03
N ALA A 298 20.31 -7.04 37.85
CA ALA A 298 21.12 -6.03 38.52
C ALA A 298 20.77 -5.98 40.02
N GLN A 299 21.79 -6.02 40.90
CA GLN A 299 21.57 -5.96 42.35
C GLN A 299 21.20 -4.56 42.88
N ASP A 300 21.23 -3.53 42.03
CA ASP A 300 20.84 -2.14 42.35
C ASP A 300 20.17 -1.48 41.13
N ALA A 301 18.96 -1.90 40.78
CA ALA A 301 18.19 -1.22 39.73
C ALA A 301 17.69 0.14 40.22
N LYS A 302 18.50 1.20 40.05
CA LYS A 302 17.95 2.56 39.97
C LYS A 302 17.09 2.60 38.72
N GLU A 303 15.76 2.56 38.88
CA GLU A 303 14.82 2.83 37.79
C GLU A 303 15.28 4.07 37.01
N ARG A 304 15.81 3.87 35.79
CA ARG A 304 15.88 4.97 34.84
C ARG A 304 14.43 5.40 34.62
N ARG A 305 14.13 6.67 34.93
CA ARG A 305 12.78 7.23 34.78
C ARG A 305 12.27 6.90 33.39
N ARG A 306 11.21 6.07 33.31
CA ARG A 306 10.44 5.84 32.08
C ARG A 306 10.10 7.19 31.46
N THR A 307 10.58 7.45 30.26
CA THR A 307 10.14 8.61 29.48
C THR A 307 8.65 8.43 29.21
N LYS A 308 7.83 9.39 29.67
CA LYS A 308 6.38 9.31 29.51
C LYS A 308 6.05 9.55 28.04
N PHE A 309 5.49 8.54 27.38
CA PHE A 309 4.92 8.68 26.05
C PHE A 309 3.62 9.51 26.13
N ARG A 310 3.50 10.58 25.36
CA ARG A 310 2.24 11.33 25.18
C ARG A 310 1.54 10.79 23.92
N SER A 311 0.73 9.75 24.07
CA SER A 311 -0.36 9.48 23.11
C SER A 311 -1.62 10.25 23.53
N PHE A 312 -2.42 10.67 22.57
CA PHE A 312 -3.77 11.18 22.82
C PHE A 312 -4.62 10.09 23.51
N PRO A 313 -5.58 10.45 24.38
CA PRO A 313 -6.35 9.46 25.14
C PRO A 313 -7.31 8.72 24.21
N LEU A 314 -6.93 7.52 23.77
CA LEU A 314 -7.88 6.51 23.35
C LEU A 314 -8.55 5.95 24.61
N LEU A 315 -9.88 5.92 24.61
CA LEU A 315 -10.71 5.39 25.68
C LEU A 315 -10.24 3.97 26.03
N CYS A 316 -9.54 3.85 27.16
CA CYS A 316 -8.97 2.60 27.61
C CYS A 316 -10.02 1.88 28.47
N ASP A 317 -10.59 0.81 27.93
CA ASP A 317 -11.51 -0.08 28.63
C ASP A 317 -10.73 -0.97 29.63
N ASP A 318 -11.28 -1.19 30.82
CA ASP A 318 -10.62 -1.78 32.00
C ASP A 318 -10.33 -3.30 31.86
N SER A 319 -10.54 -3.85 30.66
CA SER A 319 -10.41 -5.27 30.30
C SER A 319 -8.99 -5.70 29.90
N LEU A 320 -8.10 -4.76 29.53
CA LEU A 320 -6.73 -5.05 29.05
C LEU A 320 -5.70 -5.32 30.16
N LYS A 321 -5.96 -4.93 31.41
CA LYS A 321 -5.01 -5.15 32.54
C LYS A 321 -4.78 -6.62 32.88
N LYS A 322 -5.68 -7.52 32.47
CA LYS A 322 -5.53 -8.98 32.66
C LYS A 322 -4.71 -9.66 31.55
N GLU A 323 -4.50 -9.00 30.41
CA GLU A 323 -3.65 -9.50 29.32
C GLU A 323 -2.19 -9.03 29.43
N GLU A 324 -1.95 -7.84 29.98
CA GLU A 324 -0.59 -7.31 30.22
C GLU A 324 0.26 -8.23 31.10
N ASP A 325 -0.33 -8.84 32.14
CA ASP A 325 0.37 -9.77 33.03
C ASP A 325 0.63 -11.16 32.40
N LYS A 326 -0.10 -11.53 31.33
CA LYS A 326 0.18 -12.78 30.57
C LYS A 326 1.29 -12.59 29.53
N ARG A 327 1.38 -11.41 28.89
CA ARG A 327 2.46 -11.10 27.92
C ARG A 327 3.85 -11.13 28.55
N ARG A 328 3.99 -10.76 29.83
CA ARG A 328 5.28 -10.76 30.55
C ARG A 328 5.89 -12.14 30.83
N THR A 329 5.12 -13.22 30.64
CA THR A 329 5.58 -14.59 30.91
C THR A 329 6.24 -15.29 29.72
N GLN A 330 6.11 -14.75 28.51
CA GLN A 330 6.80 -15.26 27.31
C GLN A 330 8.03 -14.39 27.02
N LYS A 331 9.17 -15.03 26.68
CA LYS A 331 10.36 -14.30 26.24
C LYS A 331 10.03 -13.63 24.88
N PRO A 332 10.23 -12.32 24.72
CA PRO A 332 9.90 -11.64 23.48
C PRO A 332 10.82 -12.10 22.34
N VAL A 333 10.24 -12.26 21.15
CA VAL A 333 10.99 -12.56 19.93
C VAL A 333 11.60 -11.27 19.43
N LEU A 334 12.93 -11.18 19.45
CA LEU A 334 13.65 -10.01 18.95
C LEU A 334 13.59 -9.99 17.42
N LEU A 335 13.17 -8.87 16.85
CA LEU A 335 13.09 -8.67 15.40
C LEU A 335 14.06 -7.58 14.91
N ALA A 336 14.51 -6.71 15.81
CA ALA A 336 15.38 -5.58 15.49
C ALA A 336 16.50 -5.41 16.52
N MET A 337 17.69 -5.03 16.07
CA MET A 337 18.86 -4.79 16.93
C MET A 337 19.76 -3.67 16.39
N ALA A 338 20.25 -2.82 17.29
CA ALA A 338 21.17 -1.73 16.96
C ALA A 338 22.23 -1.53 18.05
N TYR A 339 23.50 -1.68 17.70
CA TYR A 339 24.61 -1.54 18.63
C TYR A 339 25.00 -0.07 18.85
N HIS A 340 25.20 0.32 20.10
CA HIS A 340 25.71 1.62 20.52
C HIS A 340 26.93 1.43 21.44
N LYS A 341 27.79 2.46 21.57
CA LYS A 341 28.97 2.42 22.46
C LYS A 341 28.63 2.10 23.92
N ASP A 342 27.41 2.44 24.36
CA ASP A 342 26.96 2.21 25.74
C ASP A 342 26.38 0.81 25.95
N GLY A 343 25.93 0.14 24.88
CA GLY A 343 25.22 -1.14 24.93
C GLY A 343 24.41 -1.39 23.66
N LEU A 344 23.67 -2.51 23.66
CA LEU A 344 22.89 -2.96 22.51
C LEU A 344 21.41 -2.65 22.70
N TYR A 345 20.78 -1.99 21.73
CA TYR A 345 19.33 -1.81 21.73
C TYR A 345 18.70 -2.95 20.94
N ALA A 346 17.62 -3.53 21.45
CA ALA A 346 16.86 -4.54 20.73
C ALA A 346 15.36 -4.44 21.02
N ALA A 347 14.55 -4.82 20.06
CA ALA A 347 13.10 -4.74 20.14
C ALA A 347 12.46 -5.84 19.30
N GLY A 348 11.17 -6.11 19.52
CA GLY A 348 10.47 -7.17 18.82
C GLY A 348 8.96 -7.11 18.91
N SER A 349 8.34 -8.27 19.05
CA SER A 349 6.88 -8.44 19.01
C SER A 349 6.12 -7.86 20.21
N ASP A 350 6.82 -7.48 21.27
CA ASP A 350 6.26 -6.83 22.46
C ASP A 350 6.06 -5.32 22.31
N GLY A 351 6.72 -4.70 21.32
CA GLY A 351 6.66 -3.26 21.07
C GLY A 351 7.44 -2.41 22.06
N ILE A 352 8.35 -3.02 22.83
CA ILE A 352 9.21 -2.33 23.80
C ILE A 352 10.64 -2.28 23.25
N VAL A 353 11.27 -1.12 23.38
CA VAL A 353 12.70 -0.98 23.10
C VAL A 353 13.50 -1.29 24.35
N HIS A 354 14.21 -2.41 24.35
CA HIS A 354 15.08 -2.84 25.43
C HIS A 354 16.54 -2.41 25.19
N PHE A 355 17.23 -2.12 26.28
CA PHE A 355 18.65 -1.81 26.32
C PHE A 355 19.42 -2.92 27.05
N TYR A 356 20.36 -3.54 26.36
CA TYR A 356 21.17 -4.66 26.83
C TYR A 356 22.61 -4.22 27.10
N GLN A 357 23.04 -4.38 28.35
CA GLN A 357 24.44 -4.24 28.73
C GLN A 357 25.09 -5.63 28.85
N ILE A 358 25.92 -5.98 27.87
CA ILE A 358 26.54 -7.30 27.75
C ILE A 358 27.94 -7.29 28.37
N LYS A 359 28.22 -8.24 29.27
CA LYS A 359 29.52 -8.44 29.92
C LYS A 359 29.88 -9.94 29.89
N GLY A 360 30.73 -10.33 28.95
CA GLY A 360 31.07 -11.73 28.73
C GLY A 360 29.84 -12.53 28.30
N THR A 361 29.53 -13.63 29.01
CA THR A 361 28.37 -14.48 28.72
C THR A 361 27.07 -14.04 29.42
N HIS A 362 27.08 -12.90 30.09
CA HIS A 362 25.92 -12.41 30.84
C HIS A 362 25.48 -11.03 30.33
N TYR A 363 24.17 -10.76 30.41
CA TYR A 363 23.61 -9.45 30.09
C TYR A 363 22.70 -8.92 31.19
N GLN A 364 22.63 -7.60 31.29
CA GLN A 364 21.62 -6.84 32.02
C GLN A 364 20.68 -6.17 31.02
N MET A 365 19.39 -6.08 31.35
CA MET A 365 18.36 -5.55 30.46
C MET A 365 17.55 -4.49 31.20
N ASP A 366 17.39 -3.33 30.57
CA ASP A 366 16.54 -2.23 31.01
C ASP A 366 15.56 -1.84 29.89
N ASP A 367 14.34 -1.44 30.24
CA ASP A 367 13.36 -0.94 29.26
C ASP A 367 13.59 0.55 29.00
N SER A 368 13.69 0.95 27.72
CA SER A 368 13.84 2.35 27.33
C SER A 368 12.49 3.03 27.22
N PHE A 369 11.63 2.55 26.32
CA PHE A 369 10.27 3.07 26.11
C PHE A 369 9.38 2.04 25.40
N ASP A 370 8.07 2.25 25.47
CA ASP A 370 7.02 1.37 24.94
C ASP A 370 6.26 2.12 23.83
N VAL A 371 6.18 1.48 22.66
CA VAL A 371 5.47 1.97 21.47
C VAL A 371 4.10 1.31 21.32
N SER A 372 3.85 0.22 22.05
CA SER A 372 2.63 -0.59 22.06
C SER A 372 2.28 -1.27 20.72
N GLU A 373 3.22 -1.26 19.77
CA GLU A 373 3.14 -1.91 18.46
C GLU A 373 4.43 -2.70 18.19
N PRO A 374 4.37 -3.88 17.54
CA PRO A 374 5.57 -4.66 17.19
C PRO A 374 6.61 -3.83 16.44
N ILE A 375 7.87 -3.93 16.85
CA ILE A 375 8.99 -3.19 16.27
C ILE A 375 9.76 -4.10 15.32
N THR A 376 9.97 -3.64 14.08
CA THR A 376 10.60 -4.42 13.01
C THR A 376 12.01 -3.94 12.66
N SER A 377 12.35 -2.68 12.94
CA SER A 377 13.68 -2.14 12.65
C SER A 377 14.16 -1.12 13.69
N LEU A 378 15.45 -1.15 13.96
CA LEU A 378 16.18 -0.22 14.83
C LEU A 378 17.44 0.23 14.11
N VAL A 379 17.60 1.53 13.89
CA VAL A 379 18.76 2.07 13.16
C VAL A 379 19.26 3.33 13.86
N PHE A 380 20.56 3.41 14.10
CA PHE A 380 21.18 4.65 14.59
C PHE A 380 21.50 5.60 13.45
N SER A 381 21.42 6.91 13.75
CA SER A 381 21.99 7.95 12.90
C SER A 381 23.50 7.74 12.76
N PRO A 382 24.15 8.25 11.69
CA PRO A 382 25.59 8.06 11.47
C PRO A 382 26.48 8.56 12.62
N ASP A 383 26.02 9.57 13.38
CA ASP A 383 26.68 10.09 14.59
C ASP A 383 26.30 9.34 15.88
N TYR A 384 25.46 8.32 15.81
CA TYR A 384 24.97 7.49 16.92
C TYR A 384 24.22 8.27 18.01
N ASN A 385 23.75 9.48 17.74
CA ASN A 385 23.02 10.29 18.72
C ASN A 385 21.51 10.04 18.71
N THR A 386 20.97 9.60 17.58
CA THR A 386 19.54 9.45 17.36
C THR A 386 19.24 8.01 16.94
N LEU A 387 18.28 7.37 17.61
CA LEU A 387 17.76 6.05 17.31
C LEU A 387 16.42 6.19 16.57
N LEU A 388 16.33 5.55 15.41
CA LEU A 388 15.09 5.37 14.66
C LEU A 388 14.46 4.04 15.04
N VAL A 389 13.14 4.05 15.25
CA VAL A 389 12.34 2.86 15.57
C VAL A 389 11.19 2.76 14.59
N GLU A 390 11.13 1.66 13.85
CA GLU A 390 10.07 1.38 12.86
C GLU A 390 9.17 0.26 13.38
N THR A 391 7.86 0.45 13.29
CA THR A 391 6.87 -0.58 13.64
C THR A 391 6.45 -1.39 12.44
N ASP A 392 5.82 -2.54 12.68
CA ASP A 392 5.21 -3.38 11.66
C ASP A 392 4.16 -2.65 10.80
N LYS A 393 3.51 -1.62 11.37
CA LYS A 393 2.58 -0.75 10.65
C LYS A 393 3.23 0.36 9.83
N GLY A 394 4.55 0.48 9.88
CA GLY A 394 5.30 1.55 9.22
C GLY A 394 5.37 2.87 9.99
N SER A 395 4.90 2.90 11.25
CA SER A 395 5.03 4.09 12.08
C SER A 395 6.50 4.25 12.47
N VAL A 396 6.98 5.48 12.42
CA VAL A 396 8.40 5.78 12.65
C VAL A 396 8.56 6.72 13.82
N TYR A 397 9.34 6.29 14.80
CA TYR A 397 9.64 7.02 16.02
C TYR A 397 11.13 7.38 16.07
N VAL A 398 11.41 8.51 16.69
CA VAL A 398 12.75 9.05 16.88
C VAL A 398 13.01 9.21 18.36
N TYR A 399 14.12 8.65 18.83
CA TYR A 399 14.55 8.67 20.22
C TYR A 399 16.01 9.10 20.34
N GLN A 400 16.33 9.95 21.33
CA GLN A 400 17.70 10.38 21.60
C GLN A 400 18.17 9.87 22.97
N PRO A 401 19.02 8.83 23.01
CA PRO A 401 19.44 8.22 24.28
C PRO A 401 20.23 9.14 25.21
N SER A 402 21.04 10.06 24.64
CA SER A 402 21.95 10.93 25.40
C SER A 402 21.23 12.03 26.16
N GLN A 403 20.09 12.49 25.66
CA GLN A 403 19.33 13.60 26.23
C GLN A 403 18.18 13.10 27.14
N ASN A 404 17.83 11.81 27.04
CA ASN A 404 16.67 11.21 27.71
C ASN A 404 15.39 12.04 27.48
N GLU A 405 15.26 12.60 26.27
CA GLU A 405 14.13 13.40 25.81
C GLU A 405 12.93 12.54 25.41
N GLU A 406 11.78 13.18 25.20
CA GLU A 406 10.54 12.51 24.78
C GLU A 406 10.70 11.82 23.41
N VAL A 407 10.11 10.63 23.28
CA VAL A 407 10.04 9.91 22.00
C VAL A 407 9.13 10.66 21.05
N ILE A 408 9.63 11.02 19.87
CA ILE A 408 8.88 11.78 18.87
C ILE A 408 8.35 10.82 17.81
N LYS A 409 7.03 10.77 17.63
CA LYS A 409 6.42 10.11 16.47
C LYS A 409 6.62 10.99 15.23
N LEU A 410 7.49 10.55 14.32
CA LEU A 410 7.84 11.29 13.11
C LEU A 410 6.87 11.00 11.97
N LEU A 411 6.54 9.72 11.77
CA LEU A 411 5.56 9.26 10.79
C LEU A 411 4.48 8.44 11.51
N ASP A 412 3.23 8.79 11.26
CA ASP A 412 2.07 8.05 11.72
C ASP A 412 1.49 7.27 10.55
N ALA A 413 1.89 6.01 10.46
CA ALA A 413 1.44 5.11 9.41
C ALA A 413 0.39 4.16 9.94
N CYS A 414 -0.58 3.87 9.08
CA CYS A 414 -1.36 2.66 9.18
C CYS A 414 -0.91 1.69 8.08
N ASN A 415 -0.87 0.40 8.43
CA ASN A 415 -0.48 -0.71 7.55
C ASN A 415 -1.52 -0.98 6.46
N ASP A 416 -2.02 0.08 5.84
CA ASP A 416 -3.21 0.02 5.04
C ASP A 416 -3.12 0.89 3.82
N HIS A 417 -3.74 0.40 2.76
CA HIS A 417 -3.69 1.02 1.45
C HIS A 417 -4.75 2.10 1.39
N PHE A 418 -4.39 3.23 0.78
CA PHE A 418 -5.41 4.19 0.40
C PHE A 418 -6.36 3.52 -0.59
N LEU A 419 -7.65 3.71 -0.39
CA LEU A 419 -8.72 3.21 -1.25
C LEU A 419 -9.08 4.27 -2.30
N SER A 420 -9.26 5.51 -1.86
CA SER A 420 -9.67 6.63 -2.73
C SER A 420 -9.19 7.97 -2.17
N ALA A 421 -9.04 8.95 -3.05
CA ALA A 421 -8.74 10.34 -2.70
C ALA A 421 -9.52 11.31 -3.57
N ASP A 422 -9.98 12.41 -2.99
CA ASP A 422 -10.78 13.42 -3.67
C ASP A 422 -10.55 14.84 -3.09
N PHE A 423 -10.96 15.86 -3.82
CA PHE A 423 -10.74 17.26 -3.46
C PHE A 423 -11.87 17.82 -2.60
N LEU A 424 -11.51 18.56 -1.54
CA LEU A 424 -12.51 19.20 -0.68
C LEU A 424 -12.98 20.51 -1.31
N THR A 425 -14.20 20.54 -1.82
CA THR A 425 -14.77 21.72 -2.48
C THR A 425 -15.29 22.75 -1.46
N PRO A 426 -15.40 24.06 -1.81
CA PRO A 426 -14.94 24.70 -3.06
C PRO A 426 -13.45 25.11 -3.09
N GLY A 427 -12.67 24.78 -2.07
CA GLY A 427 -11.30 25.31 -1.96
C GLY A 427 -10.26 24.36 -2.54
N ASN A 428 -9.31 24.86 -3.35
CA ASN A 428 -8.15 24.07 -3.77
C ASN A 428 -7.04 24.08 -2.71
N LYS A 429 -7.43 23.95 -1.44
CA LYS A 429 -6.51 24.00 -0.29
C LYS A 429 -6.30 22.62 0.32
N TYR A 430 -7.33 21.80 0.40
CA TYR A 430 -7.27 20.50 1.05
C TYR A 430 -7.76 19.40 0.11
N CYS A 431 -7.21 18.21 0.28
CA CYS A 431 -7.78 16.98 -0.26
C CYS A 431 -7.98 15.98 0.87
N VAL A 432 -8.87 15.01 0.64
CA VAL A 432 -9.20 13.97 1.59
C VAL A 432 -8.87 12.64 0.94
N SER A 433 -8.26 11.74 1.71
CA SER A 433 -8.12 10.34 1.31
C SER A 433 -8.74 9.43 2.36
N ILE A 434 -9.07 8.22 1.95
CA ILE A 434 -9.56 7.18 2.84
C ILE A 434 -8.74 5.91 2.66
N ALA A 435 -8.42 5.22 3.75
CA ALA A 435 -7.82 3.90 3.74
C ALA A 435 -8.90 2.80 3.85
N ILE A 436 -8.59 1.58 3.40
CA ILE A 436 -9.54 0.44 3.41
C ILE A 436 -10.09 0.13 4.81
N SER A 437 -9.30 0.38 5.85
CA SER A 437 -9.61 0.28 7.28
C SER A 437 -10.63 1.30 7.79
N GLY A 438 -10.98 2.30 6.96
CA GLY A 438 -11.89 3.37 7.32
C GLY A 438 -11.22 4.57 7.98
N GLU A 439 -9.92 4.73 7.81
CA GLU A 439 -9.19 5.93 8.25
C GLU A 439 -9.25 7.02 7.19
N VAL A 440 -9.85 8.14 7.56
CA VAL A 440 -9.99 9.33 6.74
C VAL A 440 -8.88 10.32 7.09
N HIS A 441 -8.11 10.72 6.08
CA HIS A 441 -6.97 11.61 6.21
C HIS A 441 -7.24 12.91 5.46
N VAL A 442 -6.97 14.05 6.10
CA VAL A 442 -7.08 15.38 5.48
C VAL A 442 -5.68 15.93 5.23
N TRP A 443 -5.40 16.30 3.98
CA TRP A 443 -4.08 16.73 3.53
C TRP A 443 -4.13 18.17 3.02
N LEU A 444 -3.04 18.92 3.21
CA LEU A 444 -2.83 20.18 2.52
C LEU A 444 -2.40 19.91 1.07
N LEU A 445 -3.12 20.47 0.11
CA LEU A 445 -2.88 20.22 -1.32
C LEU A 445 -1.54 20.79 -1.82
N GLU A 446 -1.01 21.83 -1.18
CA GLU A 446 0.20 22.53 -1.65
C GLU A 446 1.47 21.66 -1.61
N ASP A 447 1.63 20.88 -0.53
CA ASP A 447 2.83 20.11 -0.20
C ASP A 447 2.54 18.68 0.33
N GLY A 448 1.26 18.30 0.46
CA GLY A 448 0.84 16.99 0.94
C GLY A 448 0.99 16.82 2.45
N THR A 449 1.11 17.90 3.24
CA THR A 449 1.18 17.76 4.71
C THR A 449 -0.11 17.19 5.29
N LEU A 450 0.01 16.20 6.18
CA LEU A 450 -1.14 15.63 6.90
C LEU A 450 -1.61 16.63 7.96
N ILE A 451 -2.88 17.01 7.91
CA ILE A 451 -3.50 17.97 8.83
C ILE A 451 -4.22 17.25 9.96
N SER A 452 -5.03 16.24 9.63
CA SER A 452 -5.83 15.50 10.61
C SER A 452 -6.20 14.10 10.11
N LYS A 453 -6.66 13.28 11.05
CA LYS A 453 -7.06 11.89 10.85
C LYS A 453 -8.34 11.60 11.64
N LEU A 454 -9.26 10.85 11.05
CA LEU A 454 -10.51 10.38 11.67
C LEU A 454 -10.69 8.89 11.38
N CYS A 455 -10.93 8.08 12.41
CA CYS A 455 -11.13 6.63 12.27
C CYS A 455 -12.62 6.27 12.36
N LEU A 456 -13.16 5.63 11.32
CA LEU A 456 -14.56 5.17 11.30
C LEU A 456 -14.76 3.79 11.97
N ASN A 457 -13.67 3.07 12.28
CA ASN A 457 -13.68 1.72 12.87
C ASN A 457 -14.48 0.68 12.05
N THR A 458 -14.54 0.85 10.73
CA THR A 458 -15.22 -0.07 9.81
C THR A 458 -14.55 -0.02 8.44
N GLN A 459 -14.56 -1.14 7.72
CA GLN A 459 -13.97 -1.20 6.39
C GLN A 459 -14.73 -0.31 5.40
N ALA A 460 -14.00 0.60 4.76
CA ALA A 460 -14.50 1.47 3.70
C ALA A 460 -14.41 0.77 2.34
N THR A 461 -15.35 1.09 1.46
CA THR A 461 -15.45 0.50 0.12
C THR A 461 -15.64 1.54 -0.98
N ALA A 462 -16.07 2.76 -0.64
CA ALA A 462 -16.15 3.90 -1.57
C ALA A 462 -16.06 5.23 -0.81
N MET A 463 -15.69 6.30 -1.52
CA MET A 463 -15.70 7.68 -1.01
C MET A 463 -16.06 8.66 -2.12
N GLY A 464 -16.69 9.78 -1.75
CA GLY A 464 -16.79 10.96 -2.61
C GLY A 464 -16.88 12.25 -1.79
N CYS A 465 -16.30 13.34 -2.29
CA CYS A 465 -16.50 14.67 -1.72
C CYS A 465 -17.69 15.36 -2.38
N CYS A 466 -18.53 16.02 -1.58
CA CYS A 466 -19.67 16.77 -2.11
C CYS A 466 -19.18 18.04 -2.85
N PRO A 467 -19.70 18.37 -4.05
CA PRO A 467 -19.36 19.62 -4.74
C PRO A 467 -19.97 20.89 -4.12
N SER A 468 -21.06 20.73 -3.36
CA SER A 468 -21.87 21.83 -2.83
C SER A 468 -21.65 22.08 -1.34
N SER A 469 -20.80 21.32 -0.66
CA SER A 469 -20.48 21.50 0.76
C SER A 469 -19.16 20.82 1.12
N CYS A 470 -18.54 21.20 2.25
CA CYS A 470 -17.32 20.57 2.76
C CYS A 470 -17.63 19.24 3.49
N SER A 471 -18.51 18.42 2.92
CA SER A 471 -18.88 17.10 3.44
C SER A 471 -18.26 15.99 2.61
N VAL A 472 -17.87 14.90 3.27
CA VAL A 472 -17.36 13.68 2.63
C VAL A 472 -18.31 12.52 2.93
N ALA A 473 -18.73 11.79 1.90
CA ALA A 473 -19.47 10.55 2.05
C ALA A 473 -18.53 9.35 1.96
N VAL A 474 -18.68 8.40 2.87
CA VAL A 474 -17.91 7.16 2.92
C VAL A 474 -18.84 5.97 2.97
N GLY A 475 -18.74 5.10 1.97
CA GLY A 475 -19.48 3.84 1.88
C GLY A 475 -18.69 2.72 2.54
N THR A 476 -19.40 1.77 3.14
CA THR A 476 -18.79 0.68 3.91
C THR A 476 -19.21 -0.69 3.41
N LYS A 477 -18.41 -1.70 3.78
CA LYS A 477 -18.68 -3.12 3.47
C LYS A 477 -19.99 -3.63 4.09
N VAL A 478 -20.42 -3.02 5.19
CA VAL A 478 -21.68 -3.34 5.89
C VAL A 478 -22.86 -2.47 5.43
N GLY A 479 -22.72 -1.77 4.30
CA GLY A 479 -23.80 -1.05 3.64
C GLY A 479 -24.25 0.26 4.28
N HIS A 480 -23.48 0.75 5.25
CA HIS A 480 -23.64 2.10 5.79
C HIS A 480 -22.94 3.13 4.92
N VAL A 481 -23.51 4.33 4.88
CA VAL A 481 -22.88 5.55 4.37
C VAL A 481 -22.69 6.52 5.53
N TYR A 482 -21.45 6.91 5.78
CA TYR A 482 -21.07 7.92 6.78
C TYR A 482 -20.90 9.27 6.10
N PHE A 483 -21.45 10.33 6.70
CA PHE A 483 -21.25 11.71 6.27
C PHE A 483 -20.37 12.44 7.29
N ILE A 484 -19.27 13.00 6.80
CA ILE A 484 -18.22 13.62 7.60
C ILE A 484 -18.17 15.11 7.29
N ASP A 485 -18.22 15.94 8.32
CA ASP A 485 -17.99 17.38 8.25
C ASP A 485 -16.49 17.67 8.29
N VAL A 486 -15.97 18.32 7.24
CA VAL A 486 -14.57 18.74 7.10
C VAL A 486 -14.48 20.26 6.95
N THR A 487 -15.50 21.02 7.39
CA THR A 487 -15.44 22.49 7.40
C THR A 487 -14.29 23.02 8.26
N LYS A 488 -13.89 22.27 9.30
CA LYS A 488 -12.66 22.46 10.07
C LYS A 488 -11.70 21.31 9.76
N ALA A 489 -10.73 21.55 8.90
CA ALA A 489 -9.80 20.55 8.41
C ALA A 489 -8.98 19.88 9.54
N GLU A 490 -8.75 20.58 10.65
CA GLU A 490 -7.99 20.08 11.80
C GLU A 490 -8.77 19.08 12.67
N THR A 491 -10.10 19.13 12.62
CA THR A 491 -10.98 18.31 13.47
C THR A 491 -12.20 17.82 12.67
N PRO A 492 -12.01 16.95 11.68
CA PRO A 492 -13.12 16.32 10.96
C PRO A 492 -13.95 15.46 11.91
N ARG A 493 -15.26 15.43 11.69
CA ARG A 493 -16.20 14.71 12.56
C ARG A 493 -17.33 14.05 11.77
N VAL A 494 -17.83 12.92 12.25
CA VAL A 494 -19.02 12.31 11.67
C VAL A 494 -20.25 13.11 12.11
N VAL A 495 -21.11 13.50 11.17
CA VAL A 495 -22.35 14.24 11.46
C VAL A 495 -23.61 13.44 11.21
N HIS A 496 -23.53 12.43 10.34
CA HIS A 496 -24.66 11.57 10.02
C HIS A 496 -24.20 10.20 9.53
N ARG A 497 -25.05 9.20 9.72
CA ARG A 497 -24.84 7.83 9.26
C ARG A 497 -26.19 7.25 8.83
N VAL A 498 -26.22 6.63 7.66
CA VAL A 498 -27.42 5.98 7.13
C VAL A 498 -27.09 4.54 6.75
N LEU A 499 -27.93 3.60 7.18
CA LEU A 499 -27.91 2.23 6.68
C LEU A 499 -28.79 2.13 5.44
N LEU A 500 -28.20 1.86 4.27
CA LEU A 500 -28.96 1.67 3.04
C LEU A 500 -29.42 0.22 2.86
N SER A 501 -28.53 -0.72 3.15
CA SER A 501 -28.79 -2.15 3.09
C SER A 501 -27.72 -2.91 3.87
N ASN A 502 -27.86 -4.23 4.05
CA ASN A 502 -26.81 -5.07 4.64
C ASN A 502 -25.73 -5.50 3.62
N LEU A 503 -25.72 -4.89 2.44
CA LEU A 503 -24.81 -5.22 1.34
C LEU A 503 -23.72 -4.15 1.18
N PRO A 504 -22.52 -4.49 0.67
CA PRO A 504 -21.44 -3.53 0.46
C PRO A 504 -21.83 -2.38 -0.47
N VAL A 505 -21.41 -1.17 -0.11
CA VAL A 505 -21.53 0.03 -0.96
C VAL A 505 -20.32 0.09 -1.90
N HIS A 506 -20.50 -0.12 -3.19
CA HIS A 506 -19.39 -0.15 -4.16
C HIS A 506 -19.09 1.21 -4.80
N HIS A 507 -20.10 2.05 -4.99
CA HIS A 507 -19.96 3.31 -5.73
C HIS A 507 -20.65 4.45 -4.99
N LEU A 508 -19.98 5.61 -4.93
CA LEU A 508 -20.55 6.87 -4.44
C LEU A 508 -20.28 7.94 -5.48
N GLN A 509 -21.33 8.40 -6.15
CA GLN A 509 -21.23 9.42 -7.20
C GLN A 509 -22.14 10.60 -6.86
N TYR A 510 -21.53 11.75 -6.59
CA TYR A 510 -22.26 13.02 -6.53
C TYR A 510 -22.58 13.50 -7.94
N ASP A 511 -23.70 14.20 -8.08
CA ASP A 511 -23.96 15.00 -9.25
C ASP A 511 -23.15 16.32 -9.20
N GLN A 512 -22.95 16.96 -10.35
CA GLN A 512 -22.11 18.16 -10.44
C GLN A 512 -22.68 19.38 -9.68
N SER A 513 -23.99 19.39 -9.38
CA SER A 513 -24.62 20.44 -8.57
C SER A 513 -24.56 20.14 -7.05
N GLY A 514 -24.17 18.92 -6.66
CA GLY A 514 -24.13 18.47 -5.28
C GLY A 514 -25.50 18.44 -4.60
N GLN A 515 -26.56 18.15 -5.34
CA GLN A 515 -27.93 17.97 -4.85
C GLN A 515 -28.26 16.51 -4.55
N TYR A 516 -27.67 15.58 -5.29
CA TYR A 516 -27.93 14.15 -5.18
C TYR A 516 -26.64 13.37 -4.97
N LEU A 517 -26.72 12.35 -4.13
CA LEU A 517 -25.71 11.31 -3.99
C LEU A 517 -26.30 10.00 -4.51
N ILE A 518 -25.72 9.49 -5.60
CA ILE A 518 -26.09 8.21 -6.20
C ILE A 518 -25.17 7.14 -5.63
N THR A 519 -25.76 6.19 -4.91
CA THR A 519 -25.03 5.13 -4.22
C THR A 519 -25.29 3.78 -4.87
N GLY A 520 -24.25 3.18 -5.45
CA GLY A 520 -24.31 1.82 -6.00
C GLY A 520 -23.94 0.79 -4.92
N VAL A 521 -24.84 -0.15 -4.69
CA VAL A 521 -24.72 -1.24 -3.71
C VAL A 521 -24.64 -2.57 -4.46
N ALA A 522 -24.07 -3.59 -3.82
CA ALA A 522 -24.05 -4.95 -4.38
C ALA A 522 -25.45 -5.44 -4.79
N GLU A 523 -25.52 -6.47 -5.63
CA GLU A 523 -26.76 -7.01 -6.19
C GLU A 523 -27.55 -6.01 -7.06
N GLY A 524 -26.87 -4.98 -7.59
CA GLY A 524 -27.42 -4.06 -8.58
C GLY A 524 -28.41 -3.04 -7.99
N HIS A 525 -28.37 -2.80 -6.68
CA HIS A 525 -29.19 -1.77 -6.04
C HIS A 525 -28.54 -0.39 -6.18
N ILE A 526 -29.33 0.61 -6.58
CA ILE A 526 -28.91 2.01 -6.63
C ILE A 526 -29.82 2.83 -5.71
N PHE A 527 -29.26 3.43 -4.68
CA PHE A 527 -29.96 4.35 -3.79
C PHE A 527 -29.70 5.80 -4.22
N ILE A 528 -30.74 6.62 -4.17
CA ILE A 528 -30.68 8.05 -4.43
C ILE A 528 -30.89 8.77 -3.10
N LEU A 529 -29.92 9.57 -2.70
CA LEU A 529 -30.00 10.39 -1.48
C LEU A 529 -29.98 11.87 -1.87
N ASP A 530 -30.65 12.71 -1.07
CA ASP A 530 -30.39 14.15 -1.10
C ASP A 530 -28.99 14.38 -0.50
N ALA A 531 -28.12 15.06 -1.22
CA ALA A 531 -26.75 15.30 -0.79
C ALA A 531 -26.64 16.46 0.22
N ARG A 532 -27.71 17.22 0.45
CA ARG A 532 -27.66 18.47 1.22
C ARG A 532 -27.72 18.21 2.72
N PRO A 533 -26.78 18.78 3.51
CA PRO A 533 -26.87 18.83 4.97
C PRO A 533 -28.21 19.38 5.50
N SER A 534 -28.79 20.39 4.84
CA SER A 534 -30.10 20.98 5.16
C SER A 534 -31.28 20.01 5.09
N LYS A 535 -31.10 18.90 4.37
CA LYS A 535 -32.07 17.81 4.21
C LYS A 535 -31.66 16.54 4.95
N LEU A 536 -30.68 16.62 5.85
CA LEU A 536 -30.19 15.50 6.67
C LEU A 536 -29.79 14.28 5.84
N PHE A 537 -29.27 14.51 4.63
CA PHE A 537 -28.86 13.44 3.72
C PHE A 537 -29.95 12.37 3.45
N GLN A 538 -31.21 12.78 3.40
CA GLN A 538 -32.36 11.88 3.33
C GLN A 538 -32.28 10.91 2.15
N VAL A 539 -32.61 9.63 2.41
CA VAL A 539 -32.80 8.63 1.35
C VAL A 539 -34.11 8.93 0.62
N LEU A 540 -33.99 9.24 -0.67
CA LEU A 540 -35.12 9.59 -1.53
C LEU A 540 -35.76 8.35 -2.19
N GLY A 541 -35.08 7.22 -2.19
CA GLY A 541 -35.58 5.95 -2.71
C GLY A 541 -34.49 5.16 -3.42
N TYR A 542 -34.85 3.97 -3.90
CA TYR A 542 -33.91 3.09 -4.59
C TYR A 542 -34.45 2.52 -5.90
N LEU A 543 -33.53 2.03 -6.73
CA LEU A 543 -33.76 1.38 -8.02
C LEU A 543 -33.04 0.04 -8.00
N VAL A 544 -33.66 -0.97 -8.61
CA VAL A 544 -33.01 -2.27 -8.87
C VAL A 544 -32.63 -2.36 -10.34
N MET A 545 -31.36 -2.64 -10.60
CA MET A 545 -30.81 -2.82 -11.94
C MET A 545 -30.87 -4.28 -12.36
N SER A 546 -30.74 -4.52 -13.67
CA SER A 546 -30.84 -5.87 -14.23
C SER A 546 -29.68 -6.80 -13.84
N ASN A 547 -28.54 -6.24 -13.43
CA ASN A 547 -27.31 -6.94 -13.05
C ASN A 547 -26.47 -6.08 -12.09
N GLU A 548 -25.30 -6.57 -11.69
CA GLU A 548 -24.32 -5.83 -10.91
C GLU A 548 -23.85 -4.55 -11.63
N VAL A 549 -23.74 -3.47 -10.86
CA VAL A 549 -23.30 -2.15 -11.35
C VAL A 549 -21.78 -2.06 -11.28
N LEU A 550 -21.14 -2.02 -12.44
CA LEU A 550 -19.68 -1.91 -12.55
C LEU A 550 -19.18 -0.46 -12.41
N GLY A 551 -20.03 0.52 -12.74
CA GLY A 551 -19.67 1.92 -12.64
C GLY A 551 -20.88 2.83 -12.82
N LEU A 552 -20.77 4.03 -12.25
CA LEU A 552 -21.78 5.09 -12.32
C LEU A 552 -21.17 6.36 -12.90
N SER A 553 -21.96 7.08 -13.68
CA SER A 553 -21.61 8.41 -14.19
C SER A 553 -22.84 9.30 -14.08
N ALA A 554 -22.70 10.48 -13.49
CA ALA A 554 -23.77 11.47 -13.37
C ALA A 554 -23.42 12.74 -14.14
N VAL A 555 -24.37 13.25 -14.91
CA VAL A 555 -24.23 14.49 -15.69
C VAL A 555 -25.35 15.43 -15.30
N TYR A 556 -25.00 16.63 -14.85
CA TYR A 556 -25.96 17.71 -14.61
C TYR A 556 -26.09 18.56 -15.87
N ASP A 557 -27.31 18.68 -16.37
CA ASP A 557 -27.64 19.60 -17.44
C ASP A 557 -28.12 20.93 -16.84
N VAL A 558 -27.37 21.99 -17.11
CA VAL A 558 -27.66 23.33 -16.59
C VAL A 558 -28.90 23.94 -17.26
N GLU A 559 -29.18 23.57 -18.52
CA GLU A 559 -30.31 24.13 -19.27
C GLU A 559 -31.64 23.53 -18.83
N SER A 560 -31.67 22.22 -18.56
CA SER A 560 -32.87 21.53 -18.11
C SER A 560 -32.98 21.40 -16.59
N GLU A 561 -31.92 21.73 -15.84
CA GLU A 561 -31.80 21.54 -14.38
C GLU A 561 -32.05 20.08 -13.94
N LEU A 562 -31.76 19.12 -14.83
CA LEU A 562 -31.94 17.69 -14.57
C LEU A 562 -30.59 16.98 -14.44
N VAL A 563 -30.56 15.98 -13.56
CA VAL A 563 -29.44 15.06 -13.44
C VAL A 563 -29.75 13.80 -14.21
N GLU A 564 -28.92 13.47 -15.20
CA GLU A 564 -28.95 12.18 -15.89
C GLU A 564 -27.88 11.26 -15.31
N VAL A 565 -28.30 10.05 -14.96
CA VAL A 565 -27.44 9.01 -14.37
C VAL A 565 -27.31 7.86 -15.36
N MET A 566 -26.09 7.44 -15.61
CA MET A 566 -25.74 6.26 -16.40
C MET A 566 -25.14 5.20 -15.50
N ALA A 567 -25.70 4.00 -15.54
CA ALA A 567 -25.13 2.81 -14.91
C ALA A 567 -24.58 1.86 -15.98
N LEU A 568 -23.33 1.44 -15.79
CA LEU A 568 -22.69 0.39 -16.58
C LEU A 568 -22.95 -0.97 -15.94
N LEU A 569 -23.46 -1.90 -16.73
CA LEU A 569 -23.73 -3.29 -16.36
C LEU A 569 -22.98 -4.21 -17.34
N CYS A 570 -22.45 -5.34 -16.86
CA CYS A 570 -21.96 -6.41 -17.73
C CYS A 570 -22.66 -7.72 -17.37
N PRO A 571 -23.75 -8.08 -18.07
CA PRO A 571 -24.45 -9.35 -17.84
C PRO A 571 -23.49 -10.54 -18.00
N PRO A 572 -23.52 -11.57 -17.14
CA PRO A 572 -22.65 -12.73 -17.25
C PRO A 572 -22.94 -13.55 -18.53
N ASP A 573 -24.20 -13.58 -18.96
CA ASP A 573 -24.68 -14.40 -20.09
C ASP A 573 -24.32 -13.82 -21.46
N ILE A 574 -24.17 -12.50 -21.54
CA ILE A 574 -23.97 -11.77 -22.79
C ILE A 574 -22.63 -11.07 -22.64
N LYS A 575 -21.60 -11.51 -23.38
CA LYS A 575 -20.25 -10.90 -23.39
C LYS A 575 -20.25 -9.47 -23.99
N ARG A 576 -21.14 -8.60 -23.54
CA ARG A 576 -21.43 -7.25 -24.00
C ARG A 576 -21.79 -6.39 -22.79
N ALA A 577 -21.38 -5.14 -22.81
CA ALA A 577 -21.84 -4.16 -21.84
C ALA A 577 -23.27 -3.72 -22.14
N ARG A 578 -24.02 -3.40 -21.09
CA ARG A 578 -25.31 -2.73 -21.14
C ARG A 578 -25.22 -1.42 -20.37
N LEU A 579 -25.74 -0.36 -20.97
CA LEU A 579 -25.93 0.92 -20.31
C LEU A 579 -27.40 1.10 -19.99
N GLU A 580 -27.70 1.44 -18.74
CA GLU A 580 -29.02 1.89 -18.32
C GLU A 580 -28.93 3.36 -17.90
N ILE A 581 -29.68 4.23 -18.59
CA ILE A 581 -29.66 5.68 -18.37
C ILE A 581 -31.04 6.13 -17.89
N PHE A 582 -31.07 6.95 -16.85
CA PHE A 582 -32.30 7.51 -16.32
C PHE A 582 -32.09 8.95 -15.83
N CYS A 583 -33.18 9.72 -15.80
CA CYS A 583 -33.17 11.11 -15.33
C CYS A 583 -33.74 11.18 -13.91
N LEU A 584 -33.17 12.01 -13.06
CA LEU A 584 -33.69 12.32 -11.72
C LEU A 584 -34.53 13.60 -11.81
N PRO A 585 -35.88 13.51 -11.76
CA PRO A 585 -36.73 14.69 -11.76
C PRO A 585 -36.68 15.41 -10.41
N THR A 586 -36.79 16.74 -10.46
CA THR A 586 -36.85 17.61 -9.28
C THR A 586 -38.00 17.26 -8.32
N ALA A 587 -39.08 16.67 -8.84
CA ALA A 587 -40.23 16.20 -8.05
C ALA A 587 -39.85 15.25 -6.90
N ILE A 588 -38.78 14.45 -7.04
CA ILE A 588 -38.33 13.50 -6.01
C ILE A 588 -37.93 14.21 -4.72
N THR A 589 -37.45 15.47 -4.81
CA THR A 589 -37.07 16.28 -3.64
C THR A 589 -38.20 17.09 -3.04
N ILE A 590 -39.31 17.26 -3.78
CA ILE A 590 -40.45 18.09 -3.37
C ILE A 590 -41.56 17.21 -2.78
N ASP A 591 -41.86 16.09 -3.43
CA ASP A 591 -42.95 15.18 -3.06
C ASP A 591 -42.49 13.72 -3.19
N ASN A 592 -41.68 13.29 -2.21
CA ASN A 592 -41.02 11.99 -2.24
C ASN A 592 -42.02 10.82 -2.14
N ASP A 593 -43.04 10.96 -1.30
CA ASP A 593 -44.01 9.90 -0.99
C ASP A 593 -44.82 9.47 -2.22
N GLU A 594 -45.14 10.40 -3.12
CA GLU A 594 -45.80 10.06 -4.38
C GLU A 594 -44.88 9.32 -5.37
N CYS A 595 -43.56 9.52 -5.24
CA CYS A 595 -42.54 9.00 -6.13
C CYS A 595 -42.11 7.55 -5.80
N ILE A 596 -42.16 7.16 -4.52
CA ILE A 596 -41.76 5.83 -4.04
C ILE A 596 -42.97 4.91 -3.81
N ASP A 597 -42.75 3.59 -3.86
CA ASP A 597 -43.72 2.59 -3.40
C ASP A 597 -43.61 2.32 -1.89
N GLU A 598 -44.46 1.43 -1.37
CA GLU A 598 -44.49 1.07 0.06
C GLU A 598 -43.16 0.49 0.59
N ARG A 599 -42.26 0.05 -0.29
CA ARG A 599 -40.94 -0.49 0.04
C ARG A 599 -39.83 0.55 -0.12
N GLY A 600 -40.13 1.75 -0.62
CA GLY A 600 -39.15 2.80 -0.91
C GLY A 600 -38.55 2.72 -2.33
N MET A 601 -39.07 1.86 -3.20
CA MET A 601 -38.60 1.73 -4.58
C MET A 601 -39.21 2.82 -5.45
N LEU A 602 -38.39 3.47 -6.27
CA LEU A 602 -38.85 4.54 -7.15
C LEU A 602 -39.74 3.98 -8.26
N LYS A 603 -40.96 4.52 -8.38
CA LYS A 603 -41.97 4.01 -9.32
C LYS A 603 -41.51 4.21 -10.77
N ASN A 604 -41.72 3.20 -11.62
CA ASN A 604 -41.39 3.24 -13.05
C ASN A 604 -42.03 4.41 -13.84
N ARG A 605 -43.13 4.97 -13.32
CA ARG A 605 -43.79 6.16 -13.90
C ARG A 605 -42.98 7.44 -13.69
N VAL A 606 -42.16 7.49 -12.63
CA VAL A 606 -41.32 8.63 -12.24
C VAL A 606 -39.97 8.53 -12.93
N ILE A 607 -39.33 7.36 -12.83
CA ILE A 607 -38.01 7.12 -13.40
C ILE A 607 -38.13 6.20 -14.61
N GLN A 608 -37.88 6.80 -15.77
CA GLN A 608 -37.88 6.12 -17.05
C GLN A 608 -36.45 5.71 -17.44
N LYS A 609 -36.21 4.40 -17.51
CA LYS A 609 -34.91 3.83 -17.86
C LYS A 609 -34.79 3.59 -19.37
N ARG A 610 -33.73 4.13 -19.98
CA ARG A 610 -33.34 3.86 -21.37
C ARG A 610 -32.22 2.83 -21.36
N GLN A 611 -32.40 1.74 -22.11
CA GLN A 611 -31.42 0.66 -22.19
C GLN A 611 -30.71 0.64 -23.54
N TYR A 612 -29.39 0.49 -23.49
CA TYR A 612 -28.52 0.36 -24.65
C TYR A 612 -27.61 -0.86 -24.47
N GLU A 613 -27.60 -1.77 -25.44
CA GLU A 613 -26.61 -2.84 -25.50
C GLU A 613 -25.45 -2.40 -26.39
N LEU A 614 -24.23 -2.66 -25.96
CA LEU A 614 -23.01 -2.29 -26.69
C LEU A 614 -22.39 -3.51 -27.37
N ASP A 615 -21.52 -3.27 -28.34
CA ASP A 615 -20.83 -4.31 -29.09
C ASP A 615 -19.72 -5.03 -28.31
N TYR A 616 -19.16 -4.40 -27.26
CA TYR A 616 -18.07 -4.95 -26.44
C TYR A 616 -18.41 -5.01 -24.94
N PRO A 617 -17.79 -5.94 -24.19
CA PRO A 617 -17.79 -5.90 -22.73
C PRO A 617 -16.85 -4.79 -22.27
N LEU A 618 -17.35 -3.92 -21.40
CA LEU A 618 -16.60 -2.77 -20.88
C LEU A 618 -16.30 -2.97 -19.40
N SER A 619 -15.13 -2.52 -18.97
CA SER A 619 -14.73 -2.44 -17.55
C SER A 619 -15.10 -1.10 -16.92
N SER A 620 -15.19 -0.04 -17.73
CA SER A 620 -15.57 1.30 -17.28
C SER A 620 -16.22 2.08 -18.43
N ALA A 621 -17.13 2.99 -18.10
CA ALA A 621 -17.76 3.87 -19.06
C ALA A 621 -18.08 5.23 -18.44
N VAL A 622 -17.81 6.30 -19.20
CA VAL A 622 -18.06 7.69 -18.79
C VAL A 622 -18.85 8.40 -19.88
N ARG A 623 -19.77 9.28 -19.47
CA ARG A 623 -20.68 9.99 -20.38
C ARG A 623 -20.43 11.49 -20.38
N GLN A 624 -20.42 12.08 -21.57
CA GLN A 624 -20.39 13.53 -21.80
C GLN A 624 -21.80 14.12 -21.95
N LYS A 625 -21.88 15.45 -21.97
CA LYS A 625 -23.14 16.21 -22.13
C LYS A 625 -23.79 16.06 -23.51
N ASP A 626 -23.02 15.73 -24.55
CA ASP A 626 -23.46 15.63 -25.95
C ASP A 626 -23.93 14.22 -26.35
N ASP A 627 -24.39 13.41 -25.38
CA ASP A 627 -24.77 12.00 -25.56
C ASP A 627 -23.62 11.08 -26.03
N THR A 628 -22.37 11.56 -26.03
CA THR A 628 -21.20 10.72 -26.27
C THR A 628 -20.81 9.93 -25.02
N VAL A 629 -20.50 8.64 -25.22
CA VAL A 629 -20.02 7.73 -24.18
C VAL A 629 -18.68 7.16 -24.58
N TYR A 630 -17.72 7.20 -23.66
CA TYR A 630 -16.45 6.51 -23.80
C TYR A 630 -16.46 5.26 -22.95
N GLY A 631 -16.02 4.14 -23.52
CA GLY A 631 -15.95 2.85 -22.85
C GLY A 631 -14.56 2.24 -22.94
N TYR A 632 -14.04 1.74 -21.81
CA TYR A 632 -12.80 0.97 -21.80
C TYR A 632 -13.12 -0.53 -21.90
N CYS A 633 -12.55 -1.22 -22.88
CA CYS A 633 -12.86 -2.62 -23.10
C CYS A 633 -12.25 -3.53 -22.01
N ASN A 634 -13.00 -4.51 -21.53
CA ASN A 634 -12.58 -5.36 -20.40
C ASN A 634 -11.43 -6.31 -20.75
N HIS A 635 -11.41 -6.84 -21.97
CA HIS A 635 -10.47 -7.89 -22.39
C HIS A 635 -9.53 -7.46 -23.51
N ALA A 636 -9.55 -6.18 -23.87
CA ALA A 636 -8.73 -5.67 -24.96
C ALA A 636 -8.29 -4.23 -24.69
N PRO A 637 -7.09 -3.85 -25.15
CA PRO A 637 -6.47 -2.57 -24.81
C PRO A 637 -6.96 -1.44 -25.74
N PHE A 638 -8.28 -1.21 -25.85
CA PHE A 638 -8.83 -0.10 -26.63
C PHE A 638 -9.96 0.63 -25.92
N ILE A 639 -10.08 1.92 -26.26
CA ILE A 639 -11.16 2.79 -25.86
C ILE A 639 -12.13 2.90 -27.03
N CYS A 640 -13.42 2.70 -26.75
CA CYS A 640 -14.51 2.85 -27.69
C CYS A 640 -15.21 4.19 -27.47
N LYS A 641 -15.50 4.90 -28.56
CA LYS A 641 -16.41 6.06 -28.57
C LYS A 641 -17.77 5.63 -29.13
N TYR A 642 -18.83 5.95 -28.39
CA TYR A 642 -20.21 5.71 -28.76
C TYR A 642 -20.96 7.04 -28.81
N HIS A 643 -21.93 7.16 -29.70
CA HIS A 643 -22.90 8.25 -29.68
C HIS A 643 -24.29 7.64 -29.50
N LEU A 644 -24.97 8.02 -28.41
CA LEU A 644 -26.26 7.44 -28.06
C LEU A 644 -27.39 8.15 -28.80
N ALA A 645 -27.93 7.51 -29.84
CA ALA A 645 -29.10 8.04 -30.52
C ALA A 645 -30.30 8.14 -29.56
N LYS A 646 -31.02 9.29 -29.58
CA LYS A 646 -32.29 9.47 -28.86
C LYS A 646 -33.35 8.53 -29.45
N LYS A 647 -33.54 7.35 -28.84
CA LYS A 647 -34.56 6.38 -29.27
C LYS A 647 -35.97 6.95 -29.00
N LYS A 648 -36.82 6.97 -30.04
CA LYS A 648 -38.26 7.32 -29.93
C LYS A 648 -39.14 6.14 -29.49
N THR A 649 -38.64 4.91 -29.61
CA THR A 649 -39.39 3.67 -29.34
C THR A 649 -38.63 2.75 -28.37
N TRP A 650 -39.36 2.21 -27.40
CA TRP A 650 -38.84 1.50 -26.23
C TRP A 650 -38.64 -0.01 -26.44
N LYS A 651 -39.10 -0.55 -27.58
CA LYS A 651 -39.26 -2.00 -27.76
C LYS A 651 -38.14 -2.70 -28.52
N ASP A 652 -37.26 -1.98 -29.23
CA ASP A 652 -36.12 -2.59 -29.94
C ASP A 652 -34.79 -2.18 -29.29
N VAL A 653 -34.22 -3.07 -28.49
CA VAL A 653 -32.86 -2.95 -27.97
C VAL A 653 -31.90 -3.37 -29.10
N SER A 654 -31.71 -2.49 -30.08
CA SER A 654 -30.62 -2.63 -31.04
C SER A 654 -29.26 -2.46 -30.36
N VAL A 655 -28.28 -3.26 -30.79
CA VAL A 655 -26.88 -3.13 -30.38
C VAL A 655 -26.33 -1.83 -30.95
N THR A 656 -25.78 -0.98 -30.08
CA THR A 656 -25.10 0.26 -30.43
C THR A 656 -23.65 -0.06 -30.76
N LEU A 657 -23.25 0.22 -32.00
CA LEU A 657 -21.89 -0.01 -32.47
C LEU A 657 -20.99 1.16 -32.08
N SER A 658 -19.73 0.88 -31.75
CA SER A 658 -18.75 1.95 -31.51
C SER A 658 -18.47 2.72 -32.81
N GLU A 659 -18.47 4.05 -32.75
CA GLU A 659 -18.14 4.91 -33.90
C GLU A 659 -16.65 4.90 -34.20
N LYS A 660 -15.83 4.94 -33.13
CA LYS A 660 -14.37 4.98 -33.20
C LYS A 660 -13.79 4.05 -32.15
N LYS A 661 -12.70 3.36 -32.52
CA LYS A 661 -11.89 2.51 -31.62
C LYS A 661 -10.47 3.01 -31.67
N ILE A 662 -9.87 3.22 -30.51
CA ILE A 662 -8.52 3.76 -30.40
C ILE A 662 -7.72 2.86 -29.46
N PRO A 663 -6.49 2.47 -29.83
CA PRO A 663 -5.64 1.72 -28.92
C PRO A 663 -5.37 2.56 -27.67
N SER A 664 -5.63 2.00 -26.50
CA SER A 664 -5.28 2.60 -25.21
C SER A 664 -3.77 2.55 -24.95
N ASN A 665 -3.08 1.58 -25.55
CA ASN A 665 -1.69 1.22 -25.23
C ASN A 665 -1.46 0.84 -23.75
N GLN A 666 -2.52 0.45 -23.04
CA GLN A 666 -2.48 0.01 -21.65
C GLN A 666 -2.99 -1.42 -21.51
N PHE A 667 -2.65 -2.12 -20.43
CA PHE A 667 -3.22 -3.44 -20.16
C PHE A 667 -4.71 -3.34 -19.78
N ALA A 668 -5.48 -4.41 -19.96
CA ALA A 668 -6.87 -4.47 -19.51
C ALA A 668 -6.98 -5.37 -18.26
N PRO A 669 -7.94 -5.13 -17.35
CA PRO A 669 -8.95 -4.07 -17.35
C PRO A 669 -8.37 -2.69 -16.98
N GLY A 670 -9.10 -1.63 -17.32
CA GLY A 670 -8.77 -0.25 -17.00
C GLY A 670 -10.03 0.57 -16.75
N PHE A 671 -9.89 1.78 -16.25
CA PHE A 671 -11.02 2.68 -16.06
C PHE A 671 -10.78 4.08 -16.62
N LEU A 672 -11.90 4.75 -16.90
CA LEU A 672 -11.93 6.09 -17.49
C LEU A 672 -12.47 7.10 -16.50
N HIS A 673 -11.98 8.33 -16.60
CA HIS A 673 -12.52 9.44 -15.83
C HIS A 673 -12.49 10.73 -16.66
N LEU A 674 -13.59 11.48 -16.64
CA LEU A 674 -13.67 12.76 -17.35
C LEU A 674 -13.27 13.89 -16.42
N SER A 675 -12.56 14.86 -16.97
CA SER A 675 -12.37 16.15 -16.33
C SER A 675 -13.72 16.87 -16.09
N PRO A 676 -13.82 17.76 -15.09
CA PRO A 676 -15.07 18.46 -14.75
C PRO A 676 -15.68 19.25 -15.92
N ASN A 677 -14.85 19.84 -16.78
CA ASN A 677 -15.27 20.56 -17.99
C ASN A 677 -15.54 19.63 -19.19
N SER A 678 -15.38 18.31 -19.02
CA SER A 678 -15.58 17.27 -20.03
C SER A 678 -14.64 17.34 -21.24
N GLN A 679 -13.55 18.10 -21.18
CA GLN A 679 -12.62 18.28 -22.31
C GLN A 679 -11.48 17.26 -22.33
N LEU A 680 -11.01 16.85 -21.16
CA LEU A 680 -9.98 15.84 -21.00
C LEU A 680 -10.58 14.52 -20.52
N LEU A 681 -10.09 13.42 -21.08
CA LEU A 681 -10.41 12.03 -20.73
C LEU A 681 -9.16 11.34 -20.19
N ALA A 682 -9.15 11.03 -18.89
CA ALA A 682 -8.14 10.19 -18.28
C ALA A 682 -8.44 8.71 -18.55
N SER A 683 -7.41 7.94 -18.90
CA SER A 683 -7.44 6.49 -18.87
C SER A 683 -6.31 5.95 -18.01
N VAL A 684 -6.65 4.96 -17.20
CA VAL A 684 -5.72 4.29 -16.30
C VAL A 684 -5.98 2.79 -16.34
N ALA A 685 -4.93 2.02 -16.12
CA ALA A 685 -5.04 0.57 -16.10
C ALA A 685 -4.00 -0.06 -15.16
N LYS A 686 -3.94 -1.40 -15.18
CA LYS A 686 -3.02 -2.18 -14.35
C LYS A 686 -1.55 -1.89 -14.59
N ASP A 687 -1.16 -1.25 -15.69
CA ASP A 687 0.24 -0.88 -15.94
C ASP A 687 0.76 0.26 -15.04
N GLY A 688 -0.12 0.95 -14.32
CA GLY A 688 0.22 2.05 -13.41
C GLY A 688 0.54 3.37 -14.14
N VAL A 689 0.24 3.46 -15.44
CA VAL A 689 0.43 4.66 -16.24
C VAL A 689 -0.88 5.44 -16.32
N LEU A 690 -0.81 6.75 -16.13
CA LEU A 690 -1.90 7.68 -16.41
C LEU A 690 -1.74 8.23 -17.83
N PHE A 691 -2.75 8.06 -18.66
CA PHE A 691 -2.86 8.75 -19.95
C PHE A 691 -3.97 9.78 -19.90
N ILE A 692 -3.69 10.99 -20.38
CA ILE A 692 -4.67 12.06 -20.55
C ILE A 692 -4.88 12.26 -22.04
N HIS A 693 -6.13 12.13 -22.48
CA HIS A 693 -6.55 12.33 -23.87
C HIS A 693 -7.39 13.59 -24.00
N ASP A 694 -7.29 14.27 -25.13
CA ASP A 694 -8.30 15.24 -25.54
C ASP A 694 -9.59 14.48 -25.86
N ALA A 695 -10.72 14.83 -25.27
CA ALA A 695 -11.92 14.01 -25.38
C ALA A 695 -12.55 14.07 -26.77
N VAL A 696 -12.37 15.17 -27.52
CA VAL A 696 -12.96 15.33 -28.86
C VAL A 696 -12.20 14.48 -29.89
N THR A 697 -10.89 14.65 -29.96
CA THR A 697 -9.99 14.00 -30.91
C THR A 697 -9.55 12.60 -30.46
N LEU A 698 -9.49 12.38 -29.14
CA LEU A 698 -8.91 11.23 -28.45
C LEU A 698 -7.40 11.07 -28.69
N GLU A 699 -6.70 12.17 -28.99
CA GLU A 699 -5.25 12.19 -29.02
C GLU A 699 -4.69 12.31 -27.59
N THR A 700 -3.59 11.63 -27.30
CA THR A 700 -2.91 11.72 -26.00
C THR A 700 -2.23 13.09 -25.86
N VAL A 701 -2.65 13.84 -24.85
CA VAL A 701 -2.11 15.17 -24.49
C VAL A 701 -0.96 15.06 -23.50
N ALA A 702 -1.07 14.13 -22.55
CA ALA A 702 -0.05 13.89 -21.53
C ALA A 702 -0.05 12.43 -21.07
N GLN A 703 1.09 11.98 -20.55
CA GLN A 703 1.26 10.65 -19.98
C GLN A 703 2.21 10.73 -18.78
N GLU A 704 1.86 10.09 -17.68
CA GLU A 704 2.73 9.99 -16.50
C GLU A 704 2.69 8.61 -15.86
N HIS A 705 3.86 8.04 -15.60
CA HIS A 705 3.98 6.76 -14.89
C HIS A 705 3.91 7.01 -13.38
N CYS A 706 2.77 6.73 -12.77
CA CYS A 706 2.50 7.11 -11.38
C CYS A 706 2.71 5.94 -10.41
N HIS A 707 2.25 4.76 -10.82
CA HIS A 707 2.27 3.51 -10.07
C HIS A 707 2.87 2.41 -10.95
N SER A 708 3.02 1.20 -10.43
CA SER A 708 3.63 0.09 -11.17
C SER A 708 2.65 -1.06 -11.36
N TYR A 709 2.94 -1.91 -12.35
CA TYR A 709 2.19 -3.13 -12.58
C TYR A 709 2.23 -4.10 -11.39
N GLN A 710 3.36 -4.15 -10.68
CA GLN A 710 3.52 -4.99 -9.49
C GLN A 710 2.62 -4.55 -8.33
N GLY A 711 2.27 -3.26 -8.26
CA GLY A 711 1.29 -2.71 -7.31
C GLY A 711 -0.15 -2.74 -7.81
N GLU A 712 -0.46 -3.56 -8.82
CA GLU A 712 -1.77 -3.67 -9.50
C GLU A 712 -2.25 -2.37 -10.18
N GLY A 713 -1.34 -1.40 -10.36
CA GLY A 713 -1.59 -0.15 -11.06
C GLY A 713 -2.37 0.87 -10.23
N ILE A 714 -3.24 1.63 -10.91
CA ILE A 714 -4.01 2.74 -10.33
C ILE A 714 -5.38 2.23 -9.89
N GLY A 715 -5.77 2.49 -8.64
CA GLY A 715 -7.06 2.10 -8.07
C GLY A 715 -8.12 3.21 -8.13
N SER A 716 -7.73 4.47 -8.00
CA SER A 716 -8.66 5.60 -8.07
C SER A 716 -8.00 6.85 -8.66
N LEU A 717 -8.80 7.70 -9.30
CA LEU A 717 -8.36 8.97 -9.87
C LEU A 717 -9.41 10.05 -9.63
N SER A 718 -8.99 11.26 -9.28
CA SER A 718 -9.85 12.44 -9.21
C SER A 718 -9.16 13.66 -9.84
N PHE A 719 -9.94 14.47 -10.56
CA PHE A 719 -9.53 15.79 -11.05
C PHE A 719 -9.98 16.87 -10.06
N SER A 720 -9.13 17.87 -9.83
CA SER A 720 -9.59 19.08 -9.17
C SER A 720 -10.61 19.80 -10.05
N LEU A 721 -11.55 20.53 -9.44
CA LEU A 721 -12.61 21.22 -10.19
C LEU A 721 -12.08 22.29 -11.16
N ASP A 722 -10.91 22.87 -10.87
CA ASP A 722 -10.20 23.80 -11.76
C ASP A 722 -9.32 23.10 -12.81
N GLY A 723 -9.24 21.76 -12.80
CA GLY A 723 -8.43 20.95 -13.70
C GLY A 723 -6.91 21.03 -13.49
N GLN A 724 -6.42 21.80 -12.49
CA GLN A 724 -4.99 22.05 -12.30
C GLN A 724 -4.25 20.90 -11.62
N PHE A 725 -4.95 20.10 -10.83
CA PHE A 725 -4.39 19.01 -10.05
C PHE A 725 -5.11 17.70 -10.35
N ILE A 726 -4.36 16.60 -10.24
CA ILE A 726 -4.90 15.25 -10.38
C ILE A 726 -4.39 14.45 -9.19
N LEU A 727 -5.29 13.79 -8.48
CA LEU A 727 -4.95 12.82 -7.44
C LEU A 727 -5.04 11.43 -8.02
N VAL A 728 -4.00 10.63 -7.80
CA VAL A 728 -3.90 9.26 -8.28
C VAL A 728 -3.50 8.39 -7.11
N ASN A 729 -4.22 7.28 -6.94
CA ASN A 729 -3.98 6.33 -5.87
C ASN A 729 -3.61 4.97 -6.46
N GLY A 730 -2.61 4.31 -5.87
CA GLY A 730 -2.25 2.94 -6.20
C GLY A 730 -3.20 1.93 -5.56
N VAL A 731 -3.30 0.74 -6.14
CA VAL A 731 -4.11 -0.35 -5.56
C VAL A 731 -3.38 -0.95 -4.36
N ASP A 732 -2.19 -1.51 -4.59
CA ASP A 732 -1.44 -2.29 -3.60
C ASP A 732 -0.06 -1.69 -3.26
N ASP A 733 0.29 -0.53 -3.82
CA ASP A 733 1.57 0.13 -3.49
C ASP A 733 1.46 1.12 -2.31
N GLY A 734 0.24 1.37 -1.82
CA GLY A 734 -0.02 2.20 -0.64
C GLY A 734 0.31 3.68 -0.86
N THR A 735 0.44 4.13 -2.10
CA THR A 735 0.86 5.49 -2.44
C THR A 735 -0.26 6.35 -2.99
N LEU A 736 -0.30 7.59 -2.52
CA LEU A 736 -1.13 8.67 -3.02
C LEU A 736 -0.23 9.72 -3.70
N VAL A 737 -0.43 9.90 -4.99
CA VAL A 737 0.35 10.82 -5.83
C VAL A 737 -0.52 12.01 -6.20
N CYS A 738 0.00 13.22 -5.96
CA CYS A 738 -0.60 14.44 -6.48
C CYS A 738 0.21 14.96 -7.66
N LEU A 739 -0.46 15.12 -8.79
CA LEU A 739 0.10 15.64 -10.02
C LEU A 739 -0.41 17.07 -10.26
N LYS A 740 0.42 17.88 -10.90
CA LYS A 740 0.11 19.26 -11.28
C LYS A 740 0.65 19.54 -12.67
N TRP A 741 -0.11 20.26 -13.48
CA TRP A 741 0.36 20.73 -14.77
C TRP A 741 1.52 21.73 -14.63
N ASN A 742 2.61 21.51 -15.35
CA ASN A 742 3.64 22.53 -15.50
C ASN A 742 3.03 23.72 -16.28
N ARG A 743 3.45 24.95 -15.98
CA ARG A 743 2.84 26.25 -16.37
C ARG A 743 2.75 26.55 -17.88
N THR A 744 2.80 25.53 -18.73
CA THR A 744 2.71 25.60 -20.20
C THR A 744 1.46 24.90 -20.77
N GLY A 745 0.47 24.55 -19.95
CA GLY A 745 -0.85 24.18 -20.45
C GLY A 745 -1.52 25.37 -21.14
N GLY A 746 -1.82 25.23 -22.43
CA GLY A 746 -2.39 26.27 -23.29
C GLY A 746 -3.83 26.67 -22.92
N ASP A 747 -4.62 27.02 -23.93
CA ASP A 747 -6.00 27.50 -23.76
C ASP A 747 -6.91 26.50 -23.00
N GLU A 748 -6.62 25.19 -23.03
CA GLU A 748 -7.33 24.14 -22.26
C GLU A 748 -7.39 24.41 -20.75
N MET A 749 -6.29 24.88 -20.14
CA MET A 749 -6.26 25.19 -18.70
C MET A 749 -7.06 26.45 -18.36
N LYS A 750 -7.12 27.40 -19.30
CA LYS A 750 -7.99 28.57 -19.14
C LYS A 750 -9.45 28.16 -19.20
N GLU A 751 -9.81 27.29 -20.14
CA GLU A 751 -11.17 26.77 -20.29
C GLU A 751 -11.63 25.99 -19.04
N ALA A 752 -10.76 25.16 -18.46
CA ALA A 752 -11.03 24.49 -17.17
C ALA A 752 -11.24 25.51 -16.03
N THR A 753 -10.37 26.52 -15.94
CA THR A 753 -10.47 27.58 -14.92
C THR A 753 -11.75 28.43 -15.09
N ASP A 754 -12.13 28.74 -16.32
CA ASP A 754 -13.32 29.52 -16.63
C ASP A 754 -14.60 28.72 -16.38
N TYR A 755 -14.61 27.43 -16.73
CA TYR A 755 -15.67 26.51 -16.35
C TYR A 755 -15.83 26.43 -14.83
N TRP A 756 -14.73 26.32 -14.09
CA TRP A 756 -14.75 26.33 -12.64
C TRP A 756 -15.36 27.62 -12.08
N ARG A 757 -14.98 28.80 -12.59
CA ARG A 757 -15.58 30.08 -12.17
C ARG A 757 -17.10 30.12 -12.41
N LEU A 758 -17.56 29.57 -13.53
CA LEU A 758 -18.98 29.46 -13.84
C LEU A 758 -19.70 28.58 -12.82
N ILE A 759 -19.20 27.36 -12.58
CA ILE A 759 -19.79 26.41 -11.62
C ILE A 759 -19.74 26.95 -10.20
N LEU A 760 -18.63 27.57 -9.77
CA LEU A 760 -18.52 28.20 -8.46
C LEU A 760 -19.55 29.31 -8.26
N THR A 761 -19.87 30.07 -9.32
CA THR A 761 -20.92 31.10 -9.25
C THR A 761 -22.30 30.48 -8.98
N VAL A 762 -22.59 29.33 -9.59
CA VAL A 762 -23.84 28.57 -9.36
C VAL A 762 -23.87 27.97 -7.95
N LEU A 763 -22.76 27.39 -7.50
CA LEU A 763 -22.68 26.66 -6.23
C LEU A 763 -22.51 27.56 -5.01
N ASN A 764 -21.97 28.78 -5.14
CA ASN A 764 -21.59 29.65 -4.01
C ASN A 764 -22.69 29.83 -2.96
N ASN A 765 -23.94 30.05 -3.41
CA ASN A 765 -25.06 30.20 -2.49
C ASN A 765 -25.38 28.89 -1.76
N SER A 766 -25.36 27.76 -2.48
CA SER A 766 -25.56 26.43 -1.90
C SER A 766 -24.47 26.13 -0.88
N ILE A 767 -23.20 26.30 -1.25
CA ILE A 767 -22.03 26.10 -0.40
C ILE A 767 -22.11 26.91 0.88
N TYR A 768 -22.46 28.20 0.78
CA TYR A 768 -22.58 29.03 1.96
C TYR A 768 -23.68 28.53 2.91
N ASN A 769 -24.87 28.23 2.38
CA ASN A 769 -26.01 27.79 3.17
C ASN A 769 -25.78 26.41 3.78
N GLU A 770 -25.35 25.44 2.98
CA GLU A 770 -25.15 24.06 3.41
C GLU A 770 -23.99 23.92 4.39
N ASN A 771 -22.89 24.66 4.22
CA ASN A 771 -21.80 24.66 5.20
C ASN A 771 -22.20 25.28 6.54
N ASN A 772 -23.12 26.25 6.54
CA ASN A 772 -23.65 26.81 7.80
C ASN A 772 -24.50 25.78 8.54
N VAL A 773 -25.32 25.01 7.81
CA VAL A 773 -26.07 23.90 8.40
C VAL A 773 -25.11 22.82 8.90
N LEU A 774 -24.15 22.39 8.08
CA LEU A 774 -23.17 21.36 8.41
C LEU A 774 -22.40 21.66 9.70
N LYS A 775 -21.97 22.93 9.89
CA LYS A 775 -21.34 23.40 11.14
C LYS A 775 -22.25 23.32 12.36
N SER A 776 -23.56 23.47 12.16
CA SER A 776 -24.56 23.44 13.24
C SER A 776 -25.02 22.02 13.61
N MET A 777 -24.78 21.02 12.74
CA MET A 777 -25.14 19.63 13.02
C MET A 777 -24.40 19.11 14.25
N ALA A 778 -25.05 18.26 15.04
CA ALA A 778 -24.40 17.58 16.14
C ALA A 778 -23.40 16.53 15.62
N GLU A 779 -22.35 16.25 16.39
CA GLU A 779 -21.49 15.11 16.11
C GLU A 779 -22.27 13.82 16.36
N TRP A 780 -22.25 12.92 15.38
CA TRP A 780 -22.89 11.64 15.46
C TRP A 780 -22.10 10.74 16.43
N ASN A 781 -22.76 10.35 17.52
CA ASN A 781 -22.21 9.43 18.50
C ASN A 781 -23.04 8.15 18.54
N ILE A 782 -22.39 6.99 18.68
CA ILE A 782 -23.04 5.67 18.80
C ILE A 782 -24.05 5.64 19.97
N ALA A 783 -23.81 6.41 21.03
CA ALA A 783 -24.67 6.44 22.21
C ALA A 783 -26.08 6.99 21.96
N THR A 784 -26.26 7.84 20.93
CA THR A 784 -27.52 8.57 20.69
C THR A 784 -28.65 7.69 20.14
N GLU A 785 -28.34 6.53 19.55
CA GLU A 785 -29.33 5.61 18.96
C GLU A 785 -29.82 4.52 19.92
N SER A 786 -29.01 4.15 20.92
CA SER A 786 -29.39 3.18 21.96
C SER A 786 -30.63 3.60 22.77
N LEU A 787 -30.93 4.91 22.81
CA LEU A 787 -32.11 5.47 23.45
C LEU A 787 -33.36 5.46 22.55
N LEU A 788 -33.19 5.40 21.22
CA LEU A 788 -34.29 5.37 20.26
C LEU A 788 -34.70 3.94 19.91
N GLU A 789 -33.75 3.02 19.70
CA GLU A 789 -34.04 1.60 19.42
C GLU A 789 -34.71 0.91 20.62
N SER A 790 -34.29 1.22 21.86
CA SER A 790 -34.90 0.64 23.08
C SER A 790 -36.34 1.12 23.34
N SER A 791 -36.79 2.19 22.67
CA SER A 791 -38.16 2.68 22.76
C SER A 791 -39.10 1.99 21.76
N LEU A 792 -38.59 1.57 20.60
CA LEU A 792 -39.35 0.87 19.55
C LEU A 792 -39.49 -0.64 19.82
N GLU A 793 -38.53 -1.26 20.51
CA GLU A 793 -38.60 -2.67 20.90
C GLU A 793 -39.64 -2.97 22.01
N LYS A 794 -40.09 -1.95 22.75
CA LYS A 794 -41.10 -2.13 23.81
C LYS A 794 -42.54 -2.18 23.31
N GLU A 795 -42.82 -1.72 22.09
CA GLU A 795 -44.17 -1.78 21.52
C GLU A 795 -44.43 -3.04 20.66
N SER A 796 -43.37 -3.68 20.14
CA SER A 796 -43.49 -4.84 19.24
C SER A 796 -43.61 -6.20 19.94
N GLN A 797 -43.35 -6.30 21.25
CA GLN A 797 -43.41 -7.57 22.00
C GLN A 797 -44.82 -7.99 22.49
N SER A 798 -45.89 -7.26 22.16
CA SER A 798 -47.23 -7.56 22.68
C SER A 798 -48.16 -8.35 21.74
N THR A 799 -47.73 -8.70 20.52
CA THR A 799 -48.59 -9.45 19.61
C THR A 799 -47.81 -10.47 18.78
N VAL A 800 -48.04 -11.76 19.05
CA VAL A 800 -48.13 -12.91 18.12
C VAL A 800 -47.64 -14.18 18.83
N MET A 801 -48.61 -15.03 19.20
CA MET A 801 -48.46 -16.42 19.63
C MET A 801 -49.02 -17.33 18.53
N LEU A 802 -48.36 -18.48 18.32
CA LEU A 802 -48.74 -19.68 17.55
C LEU A 802 -48.65 -19.52 16.01
N SER A 803 -48.11 -20.45 15.21
CA SER A 803 -48.03 -21.92 15.34
C SER A 803 -46.89 -22.51 14.50
N GLU A 804 -46.18 -23.50 15.03
CA GLU A 804 -45.25 -24.39 14.32
C GLU A 804 -45.98 -25.27 13.29
N TRP A 805 -45.35 -25.53 12.14
CA TRP A 805 -45.43 -26.80 11.40
C TRP A 805 -44.11 -27.13 10.70
N SER A 806 -43.71 -28.37 10.91
CA SER A 806 -42.49 -29.06 10.50
C SER A 806 -42.53 -29.61 9.06
N LEU A 807 -41.40 -29.56 8.35
CA LEU A 807 -41.12 -30.36 7.14
C LEU A 807 -39.68 -30.95 7.17
N PRO A 808 -39.43 -32.10 6.51
CA PRO A 808 -38.37 -33.03 6.87
C PRO A 808 -37.05 -32.89 6.09
N HIS A 809 -35.99 -33.43 6.68
CA HIS A 809 -34.63 -33.60 6.15
C HIS A 809 -34.53 -34.58 4.95
N LEU A 810 -33.62 -34.28 4.02
CA LEU A 810 -32.81 -35.21 3.19
C LEU A 810 -31.61 -34.43 2.61
N PRO A 811 -30.51 -35.07 2.14
CA PRO A 811 -29.14 -34.72 2.52
C PRO A 811 -28.33 -34.04 1.41
N ILE A 812 -27.36 -33.23 1.81
CA ILE A 812 -26.43 -32.53 0.92
C ILE A 812 -25.25 -33.46 0.61
N SER A 813 -25.10 -33.84 -0.66
CA SER A 813 -23.88 -34.46 -1.20
C SER A 813 -22.92 -33.36 -1.65
N PHE A 814 -21.76 -33.25 -1.00
CA PHE A 814 -20.64 -32.45 -1.48
C PHE A 814 -19.91 -33.18 -2.61
N CYS A 815 -19.77 -32.53 -3.77
CA CYS A 815 -18.90 -33.00 -4.84
C CYS A 815 -17.79 -31.96 -5.05
N SER A 816 -16.59 -32.30 -4.60
CA SER A 816 -15.35 -31.57 -4.84
C SER A 816 -14.71 -32.10 -6.13
N THR A 817 -14.50 -31.24 -7.13
CA THR A 817 -13.68 -31.56 -8.30
C THR A 817 -12.49 -30.61 -8.37
N SER A 818 -11.35 -31.09 -7.89
CA SER A 818 -10.00 -30.63 -8.16
C SER A 818 -9.52 -31.23 -9.49
N GLY A 819 -9.29 -30.40 -10.50
CA GLY A 819 -8.69 -30.79 -11.76
C GLY A 819 -7.20 -30.46 -11.79
N ILE A 820 -6.36 -31.50 -11.80
CA ILE A 820 -4.90 -31.43 -12.02
C ILE A 820 -4.67 -31.50 -13.53
N LEU A 821 -3.99 -30.49 -14.08
CA LEU A 821 -3.49 -30.49 -15.47
C LEU A 821 -2.05 -31.04 -15.47
N VAL A 822 -1.87 -32.19 -16.11
CA VAL A 822 -0.56 -32.76 -16.45
C VAL A 822 -0.23 -32.31 -17.88
N LEU A 823 0.91 -31.63 -18.03
CA LEU A 823 1.50 -31.27 -19.31
C LEU A 823 2.27 -32.48 -19.88
N ASN A 824 2.03 -32.78 -21.16
CA ASN A 824 2.96 -33.49 -22.04
C ASN A 824 3.54 -32.49 -23.03
#